data_AF-A0A7H0IGH2-F1
#
_entry.id   AF-A0A7H0IGH2-F1
#
_cell.length_a   1.000
_cell.length_b   1.000
_cell.length_c   1.000
_cell.angle_alpha   90.00
_cell.angle_beta   90.00
_cell.angle_gamma   90.00
#
_symmetry.space_group_name_H-M   'P 1'
#
loop_
_entity.id
_entity.type
_entity.pdbx_description
1 polymer ?
#
loop_
_entity_poly.entity_id
_entity_poly.type
_entity_poly.pdbx_seq_one_letter_code
_entity_poly.pdbx_strand_id
1 'polypeptide(L)'
;MTRPRPLSLRMTALAAGLLAGPVALCAAPTASAVGGTPATGTTYGYTAQILVGDYARGCSGVLVDTEWLLTAASCFAADPASALTVPAGKPAQKTVATIGRTDLSGTDGAVREVVELVPRTDRDVVLARLNKPVAGVTPAVVSTAAPTAGEQLTYAGYGRTKSEWVPLKLHTGTLTVDSAGSGTASVTGVGGAACQGDSGGPVVRGGQLVGLNSRSFQGGCFGVDAAETRTGGIVARVDDIAAWVTSTVGAPRATDFNCDGVEDIAIADPGATVGGDAGAGSVRIVYGGGKGTAEIQQDLDWVNGGAEAGDGFGDALATVDYNADGCTDLVVGTPGEDLGDATDAGMTDLLYGAPGGLGTGALKDANYQQGAGNGSIKASAPETGDRMGDAVAAAVTNAGEPYVLIGNPGEALAGAAKAGSVFYLQGSTNVSVHQDSLGVPGAIEANDAFGSTLAAGSNHFAVGAPNETIGADANAGNLAVFNPNVLNAEKRPTALFGLDQDLDTVGGGAEPGDLFGKALAIVSYRPSGAASATDSILAVGSPGEDLDISGTNSVDTGGVLTFRITPAGTYTQLNGYSSGTADDDVSGTSESGDLFGSTLTAVNTAPKAVSSAATLKLAVGVPGEAIGSTAKAGAVQTFSLLGAPGAADRWLEVGDGDGIPGTPGANQQLGSSLWYTGTNLYVGLPFGPSTHGTLYSLPLSNVTAGGTVAPATVYQPGAGGLPATGDRFGHAAR
;
A
#
# COMPACT_ATOMS: atom_id res chain seq x y z
N MET A 1 14.32 106.77 -23.98
CA MET A 1 12.87 106.94 -23.84
C MET A 1 12.41 105.92 -22.81
N THR A 2 11.86 106.19 -21.64
CA THR A 2 11.32 107.37 -20.95
C THR A 2 11.42 107.09 -19.44
N ARG A 3 11.92 108.04 -18.65
CA ARG A 3 11.90 108.06 -17.17
C ARG A 3 10.48 108.47 -16.68
N PRO A 4 10.02 108.13 -15.45
CA PRO A 4 10.45 108.86 -14.24
C PRO A 4 10.57 108.06 -12.92
N ARG A 5 11.27 108.70 -11.96
CA ARG A 5 11.49 108.41 -10.52
C ARG A 5 10.23 108.78 -9.67
N PRO A 6 10.31 108.92 -8.33
CA PRO A 6 10.60 107.98 -7.22
C PRO A 6 9.48 108.03 -6.15
N LEU A 7 9.50 107.19 -5.09
CA LEU A 7 9.11 107.63 -3.73
C LEU A 7 9.46 106.59 -2.66
N SER A 8 10.12 107.09 -1.63
CA SER A 8 10.54 106.45 -0.38
C SER A 8 9.44 106.49 0.69
N LEU A 9 9.34 105.47 1.56
CA LEU A 9 8.95 105.66 2.97
C LEU A 9 9.47 104.52 3.88
N ARG A 10 9.73 104.88 5.13
CA ARG A 10 10.52 104.21 6.18
C ARG A 10 9.71 103.24 7.07
N MET A 11 10.45 102.35 7.77
CA MET A 11 10.23 101.78 9.13
C MET A 11 8.97 100.91 9.32
N THR A 12 9.01 99.72 9.91
CA THR A 12 9.51 99.37 11.26
C THR A 12 9.85 97.88 11.37
N ALA A 13 10.78 97.58 12.29
CA ALA A 13 11.10 96.23 12.75
C ALA A 13 9.99 95.68 13.66
N LEU A 14 9.73 94.37 13.59
CA LEU A 14 9.25 93.59 14.72
C LEU A 14 9.86 92.19 14.64
N ALA A 15 10.86 91.95 15.50
CA ALA A 15 11.35 90.62 15.80
C ALA A 15 10.40 89.98 16.81
N ALA A 16 9.83 88.84 16.45
CA ALA A 16 9.15 87.95 17.39
C ALA A 16 9.75 86.55 17.19
N GLY A 17 10.56 86.13 18.15
CA GLY A 17 11.04 84.76 18.25
C GLY A 17 9.87 83.83 18.56
N LEU A 18 9.73 82.76 17.78
CA LEU A 18 8.99 81.57 18.19
C LEU A 18 9.96 80.40 18.30
N LEU A 19 9.89 79.79 19.47
CA LEU A 19 10.65 78.62 19.91
C LEU A 19 10.47 77.45 18.95
N ALA A 20 11.58 76.89 18.49
CA ALA A 20 11.62 75.57 17.87
C ALA A 20 11.27 74.51 18.93
N GLY A 21 10.01 74.10 18.98
CA GLY A 21 9.64 72.82 19.58
C GLY A 21 10.05 71.69 18.64
N PRO A 22 10.62 70.57 19.14
CA PRO A 22 10.91 69.43 18.28
C PRO A 22 9.57 68.89 17.76
N VAL A 23 9.31 69.10 16.48
CA VAL A 23 8.35 68.27 15.75
C VAL A 23 8.98 66.88 15.75
N ALA A 24 8.54 66.03 16.68
CA ALA A 24 8.67 64.61 16.52
C ALA A 24 7.88 64.26 15.26
N LEU A 25 8.58 64.21 14.12
CA LEU A 25 8.13 63.39 13.01
C LEU A 25 8.08 61.98 13.58
N CYS A 26 6.89 61.53 13.96
CA CYS A 26 6.59 60.10 13.96
C CYS A 26 6.80 59.65 12.52
N ALA A 27 8.03 59.22 12.20
CA ALA A 27 8.24 58.32 11.10
C ALA A 27 7.31 57.14 11.39
N ALA A 28 6.22 57.03 10.62
CA ALA A 28 5.52 55.76 10.54
C ALA A 28 6.61 54.71 10.24
N PRO A 29 6.70 53.61 10.99
CA PRO A 29 7.64 52.57 10.63
C PRO A 29 7.32 52.21 9.19
N THR A 30 8.28 52.41 8.29
CA THR A 30 8.24 51.76 6.99
C THR A 30 7.97 50.30 7.28
N ALA A 31 6.87 49.76 6.74
CA ALA A 31 6.60 48.34 6.80
C ALA A 31 7.77 47.62 6.12
N SER A 32 8.77 47.27 6.92
CA SER A 32 9.87 46.43 6.48
C SER A 32 9.25 45.08 6.25
N ALA A 33 9.20 44.62 5.01
CA ALA A 33 9.16 43.18 4.79
C ALA A 33 10.41 42.57 5.44
N VAL A 34 10.17 41.61 6.32
CA VAL A 34 11.15 40.68 6.85
C VAL A 34 11.09 39.48 5.90
N GLY A 35 12.17 39.26 5.16
CA GLY A 35 12.48 37.89 4.75
C GLY A 35 12.61 37.11 6.04
N GLY A 36 11.81 36.07 6.23
CA GLY A 36 11.78 35.30 7.47
C GLY A 36 13.19 34.98 7.98
N THR A 37 13.34 34.63 9.27
CA THR A 37 14.68 34.25 9.74
C THR A 37 15.02 32.89 9.11
N PRO A 38 16.19 32.71 8.47
CA PRO A 38 16.60 31.39 8.02
C PRO A 38 16.55 30.41 9.20
N ALA A 39 15.79 29.34 9.05
CA ALA A 39 15.74 28.29 10.04
C ALA A 39 17.14 27.66 10.15
N THR A 40 17.54 27.34 11.37
CA THR A 40 18.79 26.61 11.62
C THR A 40 18.47 25.33 12.39
N GLY A 41 19.29 24.30 12.21
CA GLY A 41 19.06 22.99 12.84
C GLY A 41 17.86 22.24 12.27
N THR A 42 17.26 21.39 13.10
CA THR A 42 16.26 20.38 12.69
C THR A 42 14.84 20.65 13.20
N THR A 43 14.60 21.77 13.90
CA THR A 43 13.31 22.09 14.54
C THR A 43 12.12 22.03 13.59
N TYR A 44 12.31 22.39 12.32
CA TYR A 44 11.29 22.39 11.27
C TYR A 44 11.59 21.36 10.17
N GLY A 45 12.35 20.31 10.47
CA GLY A 45 12.79 19.32 9.47
C GLY A 45 11.65 18.58 8.76
N TYR A 46 10.45 18.54 9.35
CA TYR A 46 9.23 18.04 8.70
C TYR A 46 8.72 18.94 7.57
N THR A 47 9.24 20.16 7.42
CA THR A 47 8.81 21.08 6.36
C THR A 47 9.40 20.65 5.03
N ALA A 48 8.55 20.45 4.03
CA ALA A 48 8.92 20.05 2.69
C ALA A 48 8.95 21.27 1.75
N GLN A 49 9.91 21.30 0.83
CA GLN A 49 9.75 22.03 -0.44
C GLN A 49 8.99 21.10 -1.40
N ILE A 50 7.97 21.61 -2.09
CA ILE A 50 7.22 20.89 -3.11
C ILE A 50 7.38 21.63 -4.45
N LEU A 51 7.78 20.91 -5.49
CA LEU A 51 7.94 21.40 -6.85
C LEU A 51 6.99 20.63 -7.77
N VAL A 52 6.07 21.34 -8.42
CA VAL A 52 5.05 20.78 -9.31
C VAL A 52 5.39 21.14 -10.76
N GLY A 53 5.39 20.15 -11.65
CA GLY A 53 5.48 20.31 -13.11
C GLY A 53 6.77 20.99 -13.59
N ASP A 54 7.94 20.37 -13.34
CA ASP A 54 9.26 20.91 -13.74
C ASP A 54 9.43 22.40 -13.41
N TYR A 55 9.21 22.75 -12.14
CA TYR A 55 9.26 24.12 -11.61
C TYR A 55 8.13 25.06 -12.07
N ALA A 56 7.05 24.55 -12.66
CA ALA A 56 5.85 25.35 -12.97
C ALA A 56 5.25 26.00 -11.70
N ARG A 57 5.33 25.32 -10.55
CA ARG A 57 4.92 25.87 -9.25
C ARG A 57 5.81 25.37 -8.11
N GLY A 58 6.23 26.29 -7.25
CA GLY A 58 6.86 25.98 -5.97
C GLY A 58 5.87 26.18 -4.83
N CYS A 59 5.86 25.24 -3.88
CA CYS A 59 5.05 25.23 -2.68
C CYS A 59 5.86 24.71 -1.48
N SER A 60 5.26 24.79 -0.31
CA SER A 60 5.75 24.17 0.91
C SER A 60 4.77 23.08 1.38
N GLY A 61 5.20 22.20 2.27
CA GLY A 61 4.35 21.16 2.85
C GLY A 61 4.84 20.74 4.22
N VAL A 62 4.11 19.86 4.89
CA VAL A 62 4.49 19.32 6.19
C VAL A 62 4.32 17.81 6.23
N LEU A 63 5.39 17.10 6.59
CA LEU A 63 5.35 15.67 6.85
C LEU A 63 4.50 15.40 8.10
N VAL A 64 3.39 14.68 7.93
CA VAL A 64 2.45 14.30 9.01
C VAL A 64 2.46 12.80 9.29
N ASP A 65 3.04 12.02 8.38
CA ASP A 65 3.39 10.61 8.53
C ASP A 65 4.61 10.32 7.63
N THR A 66 5.34 9.23 7.85
CA THR A 66 6.57 8.91 7.09
C THR A 66 6.38 8.88 5.58
N GLU A 67 5.18 8.62 5.10
CA GLU A 67 4.85 8.61 3.66
C GLU A 67 3.86 9.71 3.25
N TRP A 68 3.48 10.63 4.12
CA TRP A 68 2.43 11.61 3.81
C TRP A 68 2.81 13.03 4.19
N LEU A 69 2.67 13.92 3.21
CA LEU A 69 2.66 15.35 3.41
C LEU A 69 1.23 15.86 3.53
N LEU A 70 1.01 16.83 4.41
CA LEU A 70 -0.15 17.72 4.36
C LEU A 70 0.29 19.03 3.70
N THR A 71 -0.46 19.52 2.73
CA THR A 71 -0.13 20.76 1.99
C THR A 71 -1.40 21.41 1.43
N ALA A 72 -1.26 22.50 0.69
CA ALA A 72 -2.37 23.22 0.07
C ALA A 72 -2.81 22.56 -1.24
N ALA A 73 -4.12 22.34 -1.41
CA ALA A 73 -4.68 21.79 -2.65
C ALA A 73 -4.42 22.73 -3.85
N SER A 74 -4.38 24.04 -3.59
CA SER A 74 -4.01 25.08 -4.55
C SER A 74 -2.64 24.87 -5.20
N CYS A 75 -1.74 24.06 -4.62
CA CYS A 75 -0.48 23.70 -5.25
C CYS A 75 -0.65 22.80 -6.48
N PHE A 76 -1.73 22.02 -6.54
CA PHE A 76 -1.98 21.03 -7.60
C PHE A 76 -3.13 21.44 -8.54
N ALA A 77 -3.91 22.45 -8.16
CA ALA A 77 -4.97 22.97 -9.01
C ALA A 77 -4.41 23.56 -10.31
N ALA A 78 -5.06 23.28 -11.44
CA ALA A 78 -4.66 23.80 -12.75
C ALA A 78 -4.63 25.35 -12.76
N ASP A 79 -5.69 25.97 -12.24
CA ASP A 79 -5.77 27.41 -12.01
C ASP A 79 -6.30 27.72 -10.60
N PRO A 80 -5.42 27.88 -9.60
CA PRO A 80 -5.81 28.15 -8.21
C PRO A 80 -6.45 29.53 -8.01
N ALA A 81 -6.37 30.45 -9.00
CA ALA A 81 -7.08 31.71 -8.94
C ALA A 81 -8.58 31.53 -9.26
N SER A 82 -8.92 30.50 -10.05
CA SER A 82 -10.29 30.17 -10.43
C SER A 82 -10.94 29.12 -9.52
N ALA A 83 -10.26 28.01 -9.25
CA ALA A 83 -10.80 26.90 -8.45
C ALA A 83 -9.70 26.14 -7.70
N LEU A 84 -10.02 25.64 -6.52
CA LEU A 84 -9.12 24.83 -5.69
C LEU A 84 -9.37 23.33 -5.82
N THR A 85 -10.28 22.93 -6.71
CA THR A 85 -10.63 21.53 -6.93
C THR A 85 -9.46 20.79 -7.57
N VAL A 86 -9.07 19.69 -6.93
CA VAL A 86 -8.03 18.77 -7.40
C VAL A 86 -8.65 17.37 -7.40
N PRO A 87 -8.48 16.56 -8.46
CA PRO A 87 -8.88 15.15 -8.44
C PRO A 87 -8.13 14.36 -7.36
N ALA A 88 -8.77 13.34 -6.80
CA ALA A 88 -8.04 12.33 -6.04
C ALA A 88 -7.19 11.47 -6.98
N GLY A 89 -6.20 10.76 -6.43
CA GLY A 89 -5.28 9.90 -7.18
C GLY A 89 -3.99 10.62 -7.59
N LYS A 90 -3.35 10.12 -8.64
CA LYS A 90 -2.02 10.59 -9.09
C LYS A 90 -2.02 12.07 -9.48
N PRO A 91 -1.03 12.87 -9.05
CA PRO A 91 -0.91 14.25 -9.50
C PRO A 91 -0.84 14.35 -11.02
N ALA A 92 -1.60 15.28 -11.61
CA ALA A 92 -1.61 15.51 -13.06
C ALA A 92 -0.25 15.96 -13.62
N GLN A 93 0.60 16.54 -12.78
CA GLN A 93 1.97 16.91 -13.13
C GLN A 93 2.93 16.23 -12.17
N LYS A 94 4.08 15.79 -12.72
CA LYS A 94 5.18 15.26 -11.91
C LYS A 94 5.50 16.23 -10.77
N THR A 95 5.51 15.71 -9.55
CA THR A 95 5.71 16.50 -8.35
C THR A 95 6.80 15.89 -7.50
N VAL A 96 7.77 16.71 -7.09
CA VAL A 96 8.89 16.31 -6.25
C VAL A 96 8.84 17.07 -4.94
N ALA A 97 9.04 16.35 -3.83
CA ALA A 97 9.15 16.91 -2.51
C ALA A 97 10.56 16.69 -1.93
N THR A 98 11.16 17.72 -1.35
CA THR A 98 12.42 17.65 -0.60
C THR A 98 12.14 17.91 0.88
N ILE A 99 12.48 16.97 1.75
CA ILE A 99 12.08 16.93 3.18
C ILE A 99 13.31 16.64 4.04
N GLY A 100 13.32 17.12 5.29
CA GLY A 100 14.32 16.74 6.29
C GLY A 100 15.60 17.59 6.31
N ARG A 101 15.64 18.66 5.51
CA ARG A 101 16.73 19.65 5.53
C ARG A 101 16.16 21.06 5.62
N THR A 102 16.97 22.00 6.13
CA THR A 102 16.65 23.44 6.15
C THR A 102 17.45 24.23 5.11
N ASP A 103 18.46 23.61 4.50
CA ASP A 103 19.24 24.13 3.37
C ASP A 103 19.19 23.10 2.24
N LEU A 104 18.57 23.48 1.12
CA LEU A 104 18.35 22.62 -0.05
C LEU A 104 19.64 22.30 -0.81
N SER A 105 20.76 22.98 -0.52
CA SER A 105 22.07 22.61 -1.06
C SER A 105 22.68 21.38 -0.39
N GLY A 106 22.20 21.00 0.81
CA GLY A 106 22.62 19.81 1.53
C GLY A 106 21.94 18.53 1.04
N THR A 107 22.26 17.39 1.68
CA THR A 107 21.76 16.05 1.32
C THR A 107 20.94 15.37 2.43
N ASP A 108 20.69 16.04 3.56
CA ASP A 108 20.00 15.46 4.72
C ASP A 108 18.52 15.15 4.48
N GLY A 109 17.98 14.07 5.05
CA GLY A 109 16.59 13.68 4.79
C GLY A 109 16.41 13.08 3.39
N ALA A 110 15.38 13.49 2.65
CA ALA A 110 14.93 12.76 1.47
C ALA A 110 14.40 13.67 0.34
N VAL A 111 14.55 13.17 -0.89
CA VAL A 111 13.81 13.64 -2.07
C VAL A 111 12.86 12.52 -2.47
N ARG A 112 11.59 12.85 -2.70
CA ARG A 112 10.51 11.90 -2.99
C ARG A 112 9.62 12.42 -4.10
N GLU A 113 9.00 11.52 -4.84
CA GLU A 113 7.90 11.89 -5.74
C GLU A 113 6.59 11.85 -4.96
N VAL A 114 5.70 12.81 -5.25
CA VAL A 114 4.31 12.75 -4.79
C VAL A 114 3.52 11.96 -5.81
N VAL A 115 2.85 10.91 -5.36
CA VAL A 115 2.25 9.90 -6.23
C VAL A 115 0.75 9.71 -6.03
N GLU A 116 0.19 10.27 -4.97
CA GLU A 116 -1.25 10.23 -4.71
C GLU A 116 -1.69 11.49 -3.96
N LEU A 117 -2.86 12.00 -4.30
CA LEU A 117 -3.52 13.13 -3.68
C LEU A 117 -4.86 12.68 -3.09
N VAL A 118 -5.10 13.02 -1.83
CA VAL A 118 -6.38 12.88 -1.15
C VAL A 118 -6.85 14.28 -0.74
N PRO A 119 -7.62 14.96 -1.59
CA PRO A 119 -8.00 16.36 -1.38
C PRO A 119 -9.19 16.51 -0.43
N ARG A 120 -9.18 17.59 0.36
CA ARG A 120 -10.38 18.09 1.04
C ARG A 120 -11.21 18.90 0.07
N THR A 121 -12.53 18.83 0.21
CA THR A 121 -13.48 19.61 -0.61
C THR A 121 -13.94 20.90 0.06
N ASP A 122 -13.74 21.02 1.37
CA ASP A 122 -14.23 22.11 2.21
C ASP A 122 -13.20 23.21 2.50
N ARG A 123 -11.92 22.98 2.18
CA ARG A 123 -10.82 23.91 2.44
C ARG A 123 -9.59 23.59 1.58
N ASP A 124 -8.65 24.53 1.53
CA ASP A 124 -7.40 24.42 0.76
C ASP A 124 -6.38 23.47 1.42
N VAL A 125 -6.71 22.18 1.47
CA VAL A 125 -5.89 21.13 2.10
C VAL A 125 -5.93 19.87 1.24
N VAL A 126 -4.77 19.25 1.08
CA VAL A 126 -4.61 17.94 0.45
C VAL A 126 -3.58 17.13 1.23
N LEU A 127 -3.86 15.83 1.39
CA LEU A 127 -2.85 14.85 1.76
C LEU A 127 -2.16 14.37 0.49
N ALA A 128 -0.83 14.40 0.48
CA ALA A 128 0.01 14.04 -0.65
C ALA A 128 0.91 12.87 -0.24
N ARG A 129 0.66 11.68 -0.79
CA ARG A 129 1.47 10.47 -0.51
C ARG A 129 2.77 10.53 -1.29
N LEU A 130 3.84 10.15 -0.61
CA LEU A 130 5.18 9.99 -1.15
C LEU A 130 5.37 8.58 -1.70
N ASN A 131 6.16 8.44 -2.75
CA ASN A 131 6.44 7.12 -3.33
C ASN A 131 7.18 6.17 -2.38
N LYS A 132 7.94 6.71 -1.41
CA LYS A 132 8.66 5.95 -0.39
C LYS A 132 8.70 6.67 0.96
N PRO A 133 8.83 5.95 2.09
CA PRO A 133 8.99 6.55 3.41
C PRO A 133 10.19 7.49 3.51
N VAL A 134 10.04 8.51 4.37
CA VAL A 134 11.10 9.41 4.80
C VAL A 134 11.62 8.95 6.16
N ALA A 135 12.85 8.44 6.19
CA ALA A 135 13.51 8.02 7.43
C ALA A 135 14.19 9.21 8.13
N GLY A 136 14.33 9.12 9.46
CA GLY A 136 15.11 10.09 10.26
C GLY A 136 14.47 11.47 10.45
N VAL A 137 13.26 11.69 9.94
CA VAL A 137 12.49 12.94 10.12
C VAL A 137 11.24 12.64 10.93
N THR A 138 11.13 13.25 12.12
CA THR A 138 9.93 13.13 12.96
C THR A 138 8.77 13.90 12.31
N PRO A 139 7.63 13.26 11.98
CA PRO A 139 6.47 13.97 11.46
C PRO A 139 5.89 14.98 12.45
N ALA A 140 5.26 16.02 11.93
CA ALA A 140 4.59 17.03 12.74
C ALA A 140 3.31 16.47 13.38
N VAL A 141 3.09 16.82 14.65
CA VAL A 141 1.87 16.45 15.36
C VAL A 141 0.74 17.41 14.98
N VAL A 142 -0.34 16.89 14.41
CA VAL A 142 -1.56 17.65 14.10
C VAL A 142 -2.25 18.05 15.41
N SER A 143 -2.38 19.35 15.66
CA SER A 143 -3.09 19.86 16.84
C SER A 143 -4.59 19.63 16.66
N THR A 144 -5.32 19.37 17.75
CA THR A 144 -6.80 19.32 17.78
C THR A 144 -7.42 20.60 18.36
N ALA A 145 -6.59 21.62 18.63
CA ALA A 145 -7.02 22.88 19.24
C ALA A 145 -6.96 24.02 18.23
N ALA A 146 -8.13 24.62 17.96
CA ALA A 146 -8.27 25.76 17.05
C ALA A 146 -7.34 26.94 17.42
N PRO A 147 -6.88 27.73 16.43
CA PRO A 147 -6.25 29.02 16.67
C PRO A 147 -7.24 30.01 17.30
N THR A 148 -6.75 30.86 18.19
CA THR A 148 -7.56 31.87 18.89
C THR A 148 -7.18 33.29 18.48
N ALA A 149 -8.12 34.22 18.43
CA ALA A 149 -7.83 35.60 18.04
C ALA A 149 -6.81 36.26 18.99
N GLY A 150 -5.85 37.00 18.44
CA GLY A 150 -4.73 37.61 19.15
C GLY A 150 -3.55 36.67 19.40
N GLU A 151 -3.69 35.38 19.11
CA GLU A 151 -2.61 34.41 19.24
C GLU A 151 -1.49 34.66 18.22
N GLN A 152 -0.24 34.46 18.63
CA GLN A 152 0.91 34.44 17.73
C GLN A 152 1.30 33.01 17.38
N LEU A 153 1.34 32.72 16.07
CA LEU A 153 1.75 31.45 15.50
C LEU A 153 3.03 31.63 14.69
N THR A 154 3.86 30.59 14.61
CA THR A 154 5.06 30.59 13.76
C THR A 154 4.78 29.82 12.49
N TYR A 155 5.15 30.33 11.32
CA TYR A 155 5.13 29.56 10.09
C TYR A 155 6.55 29.26 9.59
N ALA A 156 6.69 28.20 8.81
CA ALA A 156 7.91 27.87 8.09
C ALA A 156 7.60 27.55 6.62
N GLY A 157 8.51 27.91 5.70
CA GLY A 157 8.34 27.63 4.28
C GLY A 157 9.56 27.95 3.42
N TYR A 158 9.50 27.48 2.18
CA TYR A 158 10.47 27.71 1.11
C TYR A 158 9.98 28.77 0.11
N GLY A 159 8.99 29.57 0.51
CA GLY A 159 8.51 30.68 -0.30
C GLY A 159 9.53 31.79 -0.44
N ARG A 160 9.27 32.69 -1.37
CA ARG A 160 10.12 33.87 -1.65
C ARG A 160 10.39 34.65 -0.38
N THR A 161 11.54 35.32 -0.34
CA THR A 161 11.78 36.34 0.69
C THR A 161 11.54 37.73 0.10
N LYS A 162 11.89 38.77 0.86
CA LYS A 162 11.97 40.14 0.33
C LYS A 162 13.00 40.30 -0.78
N SER A 163 14.09 39.53 -0.73
CA SER A 163 15.29 39.73 -1.56
C SER A 163 15.59 38.57 -2.50
N GLU A 164 14.89 37.45 -2.39
CA GLU A 164 15.22 36.22 -3.10
C GLU A 164 13.98 35.55 -3.71
N TRP A 165 14.07 35.22 -5.01
CA TRP A 165 12.99 34.63 -5.79
C TRP A 165 12.83 33.12 -5.59
N VAL A 166 13.93 32.37 -5.39
CA VAL A 166 13.89 30.94 -5.02
C VAL A 166 14.87 30.71 -3.88
N PRO A 167 14.42 30.79 -2.63
CA PRO A 167 15.33 30.58 -1.51
C PRO A 167 15.78 29.13 -1.39
N LEU A 168 17.09 28.94 -1.22
CA LEU A 168 17.66 27.63 -0.88
C LEU A 168 17.46 27.26 0.59
N LYS A 169 17.13 28.25 1.43
CA LYS A 169 16.96 28.06 2.87
C LYS A 169 15.50 28.13 3.27
N LEU A 170 15.13 27.28 4.22
CA LEU A 170 13.85 27.36 4.90
C LEU A 170 13.83 28.65 5.73
N HIS A 171 12.74 29.40 5.66
CA HIS A 171 12.55 30.63 6.43
C HIS A 171 11.36 30.50 7.38
N THR A 172 11.42 31.23 8.50
CA THR A 172 10.32 31.30 9.47
C THR A 172 9.84 32.72 9.68
N GLY A 173 8.55 32.86 10.00
CA GLY A 173 7.95 34.14 10.36
C GLY A 173 6.82 33.98 11.37
N THR A 174 6.30 35.10 11.87
CA THR A 174 5.24 35.12 12.88
C THR A 174 3.94 35.66 12.27
N LEU A 175 2.83 35.02 12.59
CA LEU A 175 1.47 35.41 12.22
C LEU A 175 0.68 35.72 13.49
N THR A 176 -0.04 36.84 13.52
CA THR A 176 -1.08 37.09 14.52
C THR A 176 -2.41 36.62 13.96
N VAL A 177 -3.16 35.82 14.72
CA VAL A 177 -4.50 35.38 14.34
C VAL A 177 -5.48 36.53 14.55
N ASP A 178 -6.13 36.98 13.47
CA ASP A 178 -7.14 38.05 13.53
C ASP A 178 -8.50 37.48 13.92
N SER A 179 -8.87 36.36 13.30
CA SER A 179 -10.10 35.62 13.58
C SER A 179 -10.01 34.18 13.05
N ALA A 180 -10.79 33.28 13.66
CA ALA A 180 -10.92 31.89 13.21
C ALA A 180 -12.34 31.64 12.69
N GLY A 181 -12.46 31.27 11.42
CA GLY A 181 -13.71 30.87 10.77
C GLY A 181 -13.81 29.35 10.61
N SER A 182 -14.82 28.87 9.89
CA SER A 182 -14.93 27.43 9.58
C SER A 182 -13.79 27.00 8.66
N GLY A 183 -12.97 26.06 9.13
CA GLY A 183 -11.82 25.49 8.42
C GLY A 183 -10.69 26.43 8.01
N THR A 184 -10.77 27.71 8.35
CA THR A 184 -9.76 28.73 8.02
C THR A 184 -9.58 29.73 9.16
N ALA A 185 -8.44 30.42 9.18
CA ALA A 185 -8.20 31.57 10.05
C ALA A 185 -7.62 32.72 9.22
N SER A 186 -8.16 33.92 9.42
CA SER A 186 -7.53 35.15 8.93
C SER A 186 -6.38 35.53 9.85
N VAL A 187 -5.24 35.87 9.26
CA VAL A 187 -4.01 36.18 9.97
C VAL A 187 -3.37 37.44 9.41
N THR A 188 -2.58 38.12 10.24
CA THR A 188 -1.73 39.23 9.84
C THR A 188 -0.29 38.94 10.19
N GLY A 189 0.60 39.02 9.20
CA GLY A 189 2.03 38.78 9.40
C GLY A 189 2.72 39.86 10.21
N VAL A 190 3.47 39.43 11.24
CA VAL A 190 4.27 40.29 12.12
C VAL A 190 5.63 40.52 11.46
N GLY A 191 5.85 41.74 10.98
CA GLY A 191 7.09 42.09 10.27
C GLY A 191 7.15 41.63 8.81
N GLY A 192 6.13 40.98 8.25
CA GLY A 192 6.11 40.62 6.82
C GLY A 192 4.99 39.65 6.48
N ALA A 193 4.55 39.65 5.23
CA ALA A 193 3.59 38.67 4.72
C ALA A 193 4.25 37.29 4.52
N ALA A 194 3.46 36.22 4.55
CA ALA A 194 3.88 34.96 3.91
C ALA A 194 3.93 35.18 2.38
N CYS A 195 4.88 34.56 1.69
CA CYS A 195 5.15 34.83 0.29
C CYS A 195 4.79 33.66 -0.63
N GLN A 196 4.80 33.89 -1.95
CA GLN A 196 4.59 32.83 -2.95
C GLN A 196 5.59 31.70 -2.72
N GLY A 197 5.09 30.47 -2.67
CA GLY A 197 5.86 29.27 -2.31
C GLY A 197 5.78 28.87 -0.83
N ASP A 198 5.26 29.72 0.06
CA ASP A 198 4.95 29.33 1.44
C ASP A 198 3.62 28.59 1.55
N SER A 199 2.77 28.64 0.52
CA SER A 199 1.50 27.89 0.48
C SER A 199 1.73 26.40 0.75
N GLY A 200 0.94 25.84 1.66
CA GLY A 200 1.06 24.49 2.19
C GLY A 200 2.07 24.33 3.33
N GLY A 201 2.90 25.34 3.60
CA GLY A 201 3.87 25.33 4.69
C GLY A 201 3.22 25.34 6.08
N PRO A 202 3.84 24.70 7.09
CA PRO A 202 3.26 24.54 8.42
C PRO A 202 3.14 25.88 9.16
N VAL A 203 2.03 26.04 9.87
CA VAL A 203 1.78 27.07 10.88
C VAL A 203 1.62 26.38 12.23
N VAL A 204 2.47 26.70 13.20
CA VAL A 204 2.65 25.93 14.43
C VAL A 204 2.50 26.74 15.72
N ARG A 205 2.04 26.04 16.76
CA ARG A 205 1.97 26.47 18.17
C ARG A 205 2.73 25.46 19.02
N GLY A 206 3.80 25.89 19.68
CA GLY A 206 4.57 25.00 20.57
C GLY A 206 5.03 23.69 19.90
N GLY A 207 5.34 23.74 18.60
CA GLY A 207 5.75 22.58 17.79
C GLY A 207 4.60 21.72 17.22
N GLN A 208 3.34 22.00 17.57
CA GLN A 208 2.18 21.33 16.98
C GLN A 208 1.65 22.10 15.76
N LEU A 209 1.22 21.37 14.73
CA LEU A 209 0.62 21.93 13.52
C LEU A 209 -0.80 22.43 13.80
N VAL A 210 -1.03 23.73 13.64
CA VAL A 210 -2.32 24.41 13.83
C VAL A 210 -2.97 24.74 12.50
N GLY A 211 -2.19 24.92 11.45
CA GLY A 211 -2.70 25.15 10.11
C GLY A 211 -1.62 25.09 9.02
N LEU A 212 -2.06 25.34 7.79
CA LEU A 212 -1.20 25.48 6.61
C LEU A 212 -1.38 26.88 6.04
N ASN A 213 -0.29 27.51 5.61
CA ASN A 213 -0.41 28.74 4.81
C ASN A 213 -1.22 28.45 3.54
N SER A 214 -2.26 29.23 3.25
CA SER A 214 -3.07 29.06 2.03
C SER A 214 -2.89 30.24 1.09
N ARG A 215 -3.33 31.43 1.54
CA ARG A 215 -3.33 32.67 0.74
C ARG A 215 -2.70 33.82 1.50
N SER A 216 -2.13 34.78 0.79
CA SER A 216 -1.51 35.97 1.37
C SER A 216 -1.55 37.14 0.38
N PHE A 217 -1.67 38.36 0.90
CA PHE A 217 -1.58 39.60 0.10
C PHE A 217 -0.17 39.93 -0.38
N GLN A 218 0.86 39.21 0.08
CA GLN A 218 2.24 39.30 -0.42
C GLN A 218 2.97 40.64 -0.17
N GLY A 219 2.48 41.48 0.75
CA GLY A 219 3.08 42.79 1.01
C GLY A 219 4.58 42.72 1.33
N GLY A 220 5.38 43.28 0.42
CA GLY A 220 6.84 43.36 0.49
C GLY A 220 7.62 42.07 0.16
N CYS A 221 6.96 41.06 -0.42
CA CYS A 221 7.62 39.91 -1.03
C CYS A 221 8.36 40.32 -2.31
N PHE A 222 9.44 39.59 -2.66
CA PHE A 222 10.21 39.88 -3.86
C PHE A 222 9.35 39.77 -5.13
N GLY A 223 9.47 40.78 -6.01
CA GLY A 223 8.77 40.83 -7.29
C GLY A 223 7.30 41.27 -7.20
N VAL A 224 6.81 41.60 -6.01
CA VAL A 224 5.47 42.18 -5.80
C VAL A 224 5.57 43.70 -5.87
N ASP A 225 4.51 44.36 -6.34
CA ASP A 225 4.43 45.82 -6.39
C ASP A 225 4.69 46.40 -4.99
N ALA A 226 5.61 47.35 -4.90
CA ALA A 226 5.97 48.02 -3.64
C ALA A 226 4.79 48.81 -3.03
N ALA A 227 3.75 49.13 -3.82
CA ALA A 227 2.52 49.73 -3.33
C ALA A 227 1.63 48.74 -2.55
N GLU A 228 1.81 47.42 -2.73
CA GLU A 228 1.15 46.41 -1.92
C GLU A 228 1.87 46.27 -0.58
N THR A 229 1.23 46.75 0.48
CA THR A 229 1.79 46.74 1.83
C THR A 229 1.03 45.83 2.81
N ARG A 230 -0.05 45.16 2.37
CA ARG A 230 -0.86 44.32 3.25
C ARG A 230 -0.12 43.02 3.55
N THR A 231 0.03 42.71 4.83
CA THR A 231 0.64 41.45 5.31
C THR A 231 -0.39 40.41 5.76
N GLY A 232 -1.67 40.68 5.51
CA GLY A 232 -2.76 39.76 5.81
C GLY A 232 -2.72 38.50 4.95
N GLY A 233 -3.31 37.42 5.48
CA GLY A 233 -3.40 36.14 4.80
C GLY A 233 -4.47 35.24 5.40
N ILE A 234 -4.55 34.02 4.85
CA ILE A 234 -5.45 32.96 5.26
C ILE A 234 -4.62 31.71 5.53
N VAL A 235 -4.88 31.12 6.70
CA VAL A 235 -4.37 29.80 7.10
C VAL A 235 -5.51 28.81 6.99
N ALA A 236 -5.28 27.66 6.35
CA ALA A 236 -6.19 26.53 6.40
C ALA A 236 -6.01 25.79 7.73
N ARG A 237 -7.08 25.66 8.52
CA ARG A 237 -7.04 25.04 9.85
C ARG A 237 -6.97 23.52 9.75
N VAL A 238 -6.23 22.89 10.65
CA VAL A 238 -6.10 21.42 10.72
C VAL A 238 -6.78 20.78 11.94
N ASP A 239 -7.29 21.57 12.88
CA ASP A 239 -7.72 21.08 14.19
C ASP A 239 -8.93 20.15 14.16
N ASP A 240 -9.82 20.34 13.21
CA ASP A 240 -11.03 19.54 12.98
C ASP A 240 -10.84 18.45 11.92
N ILE A 241 -9.63 18.26 11.37
CA ILE A 241 -9.33 17.22 10.38
C ILE A 241 -8.32 16.18 10.86
N ALA A 242 -7.88 16.23 12.12
CA ALA A 242 -6.93 15.26 12.67
C ALA A 242 -7.40 13.80 12.53
N ALA A 243 -8.71 13.55 12.68
CA ALA A 243 -9.32 12.24 12.46
C ALA A 243 -9.22 11.80 10.99
N TRP A 244 -9.49 12.70 10.04
CA TRP A 244 -9.34 12.44 8.61
C TRP A 244 -7.89 12.18 8.22
N VAL A 245 -6.94 12.92 8.80
CA VAL A 245 -5.51 12.65 8.60
C VAL A 245 -5.17 11.25 9.11
N THR A 246 -5.53 10.94 10.35
CA THR A 246 -5.22 9.63 10.97
C THR A 246 -5.85 8.47 10.20
N SER A 247 -7.11 8.61 9.76
CA SER A 247 -7.79 7.54 9.01
C SER A 247 -7.19 7.32 7.63
N THR A 248 -6.82 8.40 6.94
CA THR A 248 -6.24 8.31 5.59
C THR A 248 -4.84 7.72 5.63
N VAL A 249 -3.95 8.24 6.48
CA VAL A 249 -2.57 7.75 6.55
C VAL A 249 -2.48 6.35 7.14
N GLY A 250 -3.46 5.95 7.96
CA GLY A 250 -3.52 4.65 8.63
C GLY A 250 -4.24 3.54 7.87
N ALA A 251 -4.86 3.84 6.73
CA ALA A 251 -5.58 2.86 5.92
C ALA A 251 -4.62 1.87 5.22
N PRO A 252 -5.03 0.60 5.03
CA PRO A 252 -4.37 -0.30 4.10
C PRO A 252 -4.35 0.28 2.68
N ARG A 253 -3.32 -0.06 1.89
CA ARG A 253 -3.25 0.34 0.48
C ARG A 253 -4.30 -0.42 -0.32
N ALA A 254 -5.01 0.28 -1.18
CA ALA A 254 -5.92 -0.30 -2.15
C ALA A 254 -5.17 -0.61 -3.44
N THR A 255 -5.60 -1.66 -4.14
CA THR A 255 -5.22 -1.91 -5.53
C THR A 255 -5.85 -0.82 -6.40
N ASP A 256 -5.06 -0.12 -7.20
CA ASP A 256 -5.51 0.97 -8.07
C ASP A 256 -4.60 1.03 -9.31
N PHE A 257 -4.97 0.29 -10.35
CA PHE A 257 -4.21 0.16 -11.59
C PHE A 257 -4.27 1.41 -12.45
N ASN A 258 -5.33 2.21 -12.29
CA ASN A 258 -5.55 3.44 -13.05
C ASN A 258 -5.15 4.73 -12.28
N CYS A 259 -4.69 4.57 -11.04
CA CYS A 259 -4.17 5.57 -10.12
C CYS A 259 -5.07 6.80 -9.93
N ASP A 260 -6.37 6.57 -9.78
CA ASP A 260 -7.38 7.61 -9.55
C ASP A 260 -7.82 7.77 -8.09
N GLY A 261 -7.23 6.99 -7.19
CA GLY A 261 -7.56 6.96 -5.77
C GLY A 261 -8.82 6.13 -5.46
N VAL A 262 -9.27 5.27 -6.38
CA VAL A 262 -10.39 4.35 -6.19
C VAL A 262 -9.89 2.91 -6.35
N GLU A 263 -10.37 2.01 -5.48
CA GLU A 263 -10.01 0.60 -5.51
C GLU A 263 -10.49 -0.06 -6.81
N ASP A 264 -9.55 -0.69 -7.52
CA ASP A 264 -9.73 -1.55 -8.68
C ASP A 264 -9.59 -3.02 -8.27
N ILE A 265 -10.01 -3.94 -9.15
CA ILE A 265 -9.80 -5.38 -8.93
C ILE A 265 -9.37 -6.10 -10.21
N ALA A 266 -8.40 -6.99 -10.07
CA ALA A 266 -8.04 -7.99 -11.07
C ALA A 266 -8.70 -9.32 -10.72
N ILE A 267 -9.32 -9.98 -11.71
CA ILE A 267 -10.02 -11.26 -11.55
C ILE A 267 -9.52 -12.24 -12.61
N ALA A 268 -8.86 -13.30 -12.17
CA ALA A 268 -8.31 -14.32 -13.06
C ALA A 268 -9.34 -15.35 -13.48
N ASP A 269 -9.09 -15.90 -14.68
CA ASP A 269 -9.78 -17.01 -15.30
C ASP A 269 -8.74 -17.82 -16.10
N PRO A 270 -7.88 -18.61 -15.45
CA PRO A 270 -6.82 -19.39 -16.13
C PRO A 270 -7.39 -20.46 -17.07
N GLY A 271 -8.67 -20.84 -16.91
CA GLY A 271 -9.36 -21.75 -17.83
C GLY A 271 -9.89 -21.10 -19.10
N ALA A 272 -9.78 -19.77 -19.26
CA ALA A 272 -10.31 -19.07 -20.41
C ALA A 272 -9.70 -19.55 -21.74
N THR A 273 -10.52 -19.53 -22.79
CA THR A 273 -10.06 -19.76 -24.17
C THR A 273 -9.69 -18.44 -24.82
N VAL A 274 -8.49 -18.34 -25.37
CA VAL A 274 -7.97 -17.15 -26.07
C VAL A 274 -7.50 -17.59 -27.45
N GLY A 275 -7.82 -16.86 -28.52
CA GLY A 275 -7.37 -17.21 -29.88
C GLY A 275 -7.92 -18.53 -30.48
N GLY A 276 -8.60 -19.36 -29.69
CA GLY A 276 -8.95 -20.75 -30.03
C GLY A 276 -8.28 -21.78 -29.11
N ASP A 277 -7.34 -21.34 -28.28
CA ASP A 277 -6.51 -22.13 -27.39
C ASP A 277 -7.17 -22.23 -26.01
N ALA A 278 -7.66 -23.42 -25.70
CA ALA A 278 -8.42 -23.69 -24.48
C ALA A 278 -7.47 -23.77 -23.28
N GLY A 279 -7.82 -23.08 -22.17
CA GLY A 279 -6.97 -23.04 -20.97
C GLY A 279 -5.75 -22.14 -21.12
N ALA A 280 -5.71 -21.27 -22.13
CA ALA A 280 -4.67 -20.25 -22.25
C ALA A 280 -4.74 -19.21 -21.13
N GLY A 281 -5.95 -18.91 -20.64
CA GLY A 281 -6.16 -18.03 -19.49
C GLY A 281 -6.34 -16.54 -19.83
N SER A 282 -6.95 -15.82 -18.90
CA SER A 282 -7.19 -14.36 -19.01
C SER A 282 -7.34 -13.72 -17.63
N VAL A 283 -7.03 -12.43 -17.53
CA VAL A 283 -7.29 -11.63 -16.33
C VAL A 283 -8.19 -10.45 -16.70
N ARG A 284 -9.29 -10.28 -15.96
CA ARG A 284 -10.25 -9.20 -16.18
C ARG A 284 -10.11 -8.15 -15.08
N ILE A 285 -9.87 -6.91 -15.48
CA ILE A 285 -9.80 -5.77 -14.58
C ILE A 285 -11.18 -5.12 -14.50
N VAL A 286 -11.65 -4.83 -13.29
CA VAL A 286 -12.82 -3.98 -13.06
C VAL A 286 -12.33 -2.70 -12.40
N TYR A 287 -12.43 -1.59 -13.11
CA TYR A 287 -12.02 -0.30 -12.59
C TYR A 287 -13.09 0.28 -11.65
N GLY A 288 -12.63 0.75 -10.50
CA GLY A 288 -13.44 1.36 -9.46
C GLY A 288 -14.24 2.57 -9.95
N GLY A 289 -15.28 2.93 -9.20
CA GLY A 289 -16.07 4.13 -9.49
C GLY A 289 -16.88 4.09 -10.80
N GLY A 290 -17.06 2.91 -11.39
CA GLY A 290 -17.83 2.74 -12.63
C GLY A 290 -17.06 3.11 -13.90
N LYS A 291 -15.73 2.98 -13.88
CA LYS A 291 -14.84 3.33 -15.00
C LYS A 291 -14.72 2.24 -16.09
N GLY A 292 -15.44 1.13 -15.92
CA GLY A 292 -15.53 0.06 -16.91
C GLY A 292 -14.59 -1.10 -16.59
N THR A 293 -14.31 -1.90 -17.61
CA THR A 293 -13.55 -3.15 -17.49
C THR A 293 -12.48 -3.23 -18.57
N ALA A 294 -11.44 -4.03 -18.32
CA ALA A 294 -10.44 -4.44 -19.30
C ALA A 294 -10.24 -5.95 -19.23
N GLU A 295 -9.79 -6.55 -20.33
CA GLU A 295 -9.44 -7.96 -20.41
C GLU A 295 -8.00 -8.07 -20.91
N ILE A 296 -7.19 -8.81 -20.16
CA ILE A 296 -5.75 -8.94 -20.32
C ILE A 296 -5.44 -10.41 -20.59
N GLN A 297 -4.65 -10.67 -21.62
CA GLN A 297 -4.27 -12.00 -22.11
C GLN A 297 -3.02 -11.87 -23.01
N GLN A 298 -2.32 -12.97 -23.27
CA GLN A 298 -0.98 -12.95 -23.90
C GLN A 298 -0.96 -12.53 -25.38
N ASP A 299 -2.05 -12.63 -26.14
CA ASP A 299 -2.14 -12.13 -27.53
C ASP A 299 -2.30 -10.60 -27.63
N LEU A 300 -2.36 -9.88 -26.51
CA LEU A 300 -2.33 -8.41 -26.55
C LEU A 300 -0.96 -7.96 -27.05
N ASP A 301 -0.92 -6.96 -27.93
CA ASP A 301 0.32 -6.48 -28.58
C ASP A 301 1.40 -5.91 -27.64
N TRP A 302 1.08 -5.80 -26.35
CA TRP A 302 1.93 -5.28 -25.28
C TRP A 302 2.13 -6.24 -24.12
N VAL A 303 1.51 -7.41 -24.14
CA VAL A 303 1.80 -8.50 -23.19
C VAL A 303 2.74 -9.45 -23.92
N ASN A 304 3.85 -9.81 -23.29
CA ASN A 304 4.80 -10.72 -23.89
C ASN A 304 4.30 -12.17 -23.84
N GLY A 305 4.83 -13.00 -24.75
CA GLY A 305 4.37 -14.38 -24.95
C GLY A 305 3.32 -14.46 -26.06
N GLY A 306 2.63 -15.58 -26.13
CA GLY A 306 1.46 -15.80 -26.99
C GLY A 306 0.58 -16.85 -26.35
N ALA A 307 -0.74 -16.76 -26.54
CA ALA A 307 -1.64 -17.74 -25.94
C ALA A 307 -1.47 -19.11 -26.58
N GLU A 308 -1.25 -20.13 -25.76
CA GLU A 308 -1.19 -21.54 -26.12
C GLU A 308 -2.13 -22.35 -25.21
N ALA A 309 -2.48 -23.54 -25.66
CA ALA A 309 -3.52 -24.33 -24.99
C ALA A 309 -2.98 -24.96 -23.71
N GLY A 310 -3.32 -24.39 -22.56
CA GLY A 310 -2.96 -24.91 -21.24
C GLY A 310 -2.06 -24.00 -20.41
N ASP A 311 -1.65 -22.85 -20.94
CA ASP A 311 -0.71 -21.92 -20.29
C ASP A 311 -1.18 -21.42 -18.92
N GLY A 312 -2.49 -21.22 -18.79
CA GLY A 312 -3.11 -20.77 -17.56
C GLY A 312 -2.72 -19.35 -17.15
N PHE A 313 -2.62 -18.40 -18.09
CA PHE A 313 -2.36 -17.00 -17.76
C PHE A 313 -3.32 -16.49 -16.68
N GLY A 314 -2.77 -16.09 -15.53
CA GLY A 314 -3.55 -15.70 -14.35
C GLY A 314 -3.73 -16.77 -13.29
N ASP A 315 -3.05 -17.92 -13.39
CA ASP A 315 -3.09 -18.98 -12.37
C ASP A 315 -2.71 -18.43 -10.98
N ALA A 316 -1.68 -17.58 -10.93
CA ALA A 316 -1.28 -16.85 -9.74
C ALA A 316 -1.22 -15.33 -10.00
N LEU A 317 -1.71 -14.54 -9.03
CA LEU A 317 -1.69 -13.07 -9.07
C LEU A 317 -1.07 -12.47 -7.82
N ALA A 318 -0.33 -11.37 -7.99
CA ALA A 318 0.07 -10.47 -6.90
C ALA A 318 0.03 -9.00 -7.38
N THR A 319 -0.06 -8.05 -6.44
CA THR A 319 -0.09 -6.62 -6.75
C THR A 319 0.95 -5.86 -5.92
N VAL A 320 1.64 -4.92 -6.56
CA VAL A 320 2.58 -3.99 -5.91
C VAL A 320 2.81 -2.81 -6.86
N ASP A 321 3.08 -1.62 -6.33
CA ASP A 321 3.65 -0.51 -7.12
C ASP A 321 5.16 -0.77 -7.29
N TYR A 322 5.55 -1.57 -8.27
CA TYR A 322 6.92 -2.06 -8.45
C TYR A 322 7.85 -0.97 -8.97
N ASN A 323 7.34 -0.08 -9.82
CA ASN A 323 8.11 1.05 -10.33
C ASN A 323 8.07 2.30 -9.41
N ALA A 324 7.31 2.24 -8.31
CA ALA A 324 7.14 3.29 -7.30
C ALA A 324 6.61 4.61 -7.89
N ASP A 325 5.66 4.53 -8.82
CA ASP A 325 5.10 5.66 -9.54
C ASP A 325 3.70 6.08 -9.05
N GLY A 326 3.11 5.33 -8.12
CA GLY A 326 1.78 5.57 -7.55
C GLY A 326 0.66 4.73 -8.11
N CYS A 327 0.86 4.09 -9.26
CA CYS A 327 -0.11 3.19 -9.84
C CYS A 327 0.23 1.76 -9.42
N THR A 328 -0.79 0.96 -9.12
CA THR A 328 -0.56 -0.45 -8.77
C THR A 328 -0.18 -1.22 -10.03
N ASP A 329 0.85 -2.07 -9.94
CA ASP A 329 1.23 -3.00 -11.00
C ASP A 329 0.71 -4.40 -10.67
N LEU A 330 0.48 -5.22 -11.71
CA LEU A 330 -0.02 -6.58 -11.60
C LEU A 330 1.08 -7.58 -11.96
N VAL A 331 1.38 -8.51 -11.06
CA VAL A 331 2.21 -9.68 -11.34
C VAL A 331 1.30 -10.85 -11.72
N VAL A 332 1.55 -11.46 -12.86
CA VAL A 332 0.76 -12.56 -13.42
C VAL A 332 1.66 -13.77 -13.69
N GLY A 333 1.35 -14.89 -13.05
CA GLY A 333 1.99 -16.17 -13.34
C GLY A 333 1.29 -16.93 -14.47
N THR A 334 2.09 -17.61 -15.28
CA THR A 334 1.66 -18.47 -16.39
C THR A 334 2.46 -19.78 -16.32
N PRO A 335 2.18 -20.67 -15.36
CA PRO A 335 3.01 -21.83 -15.10
C PRO A 335 2.99 -22.90 -16.21
N GLY A 336 2.00 -22.87 -17.11
CA GLY A 336 1.89 -23.79 -18.23
C GLY A 336 2.61 -23.34 -19.51
N GLU A 337 3.24 -22.17 -19.52
CA GLU A 337 3.91 -21.65 -20.73
C GLU A 337 5.05 -22.58 -21.19
N ASP A 338 5.12 -22.83 -22.50
CA ASP A 338 6.22 -23.53 -23.14
C ASP A 338 7.37 -22.57 -23.52
N LEU A 339 8.59 -22.85 -23.02
CA LEU A 339 9.79 -22.07 -23.39
C LEU A 339 10.68 -22.84 -24.36
N GLY A 340 10.39 -22.70 -25.66
CA GLY A 340 11.09 -23.44 -26.71
C GLY A 340 10.66 -24.90 -26.74
N ASP A 341 11.57 -25.83 -26.42
CA ASP A 341 11.25 -27.27 -26.32
C ASP A 341 10.94 -27.71 -24.86
N ALA A 342 11.02 -26.78 -23.90
CA ALA A 342 10.76 -27.03 -22.49
C ALA A 342 9.27 -26.82 -22.19
N THR A 343 8.49 -27.90 -22.28
CA THR A 343 7.05 -27.88 -21.98
C THR A 343 6.74 -27.51 -20.53
N ASP A 344 5.73 -26.69 -20.28
CA ASP A 344 5.32 -26.22 -18.94
C ASP A 344 6.52 -25.66 -18.13
N ALA A 345 7.45 -24.98 -18.79
CA ALA A 345 8.56 -24.31 -18.10
C ALA A 345 8.06 -23.10 -17.30
N GLY A 346 7.00 -22.46 -17.80
CA GLY A 346 6.31 -21.35 -17.16
C GLY A 346 7.00 -20.00 -17.34
N MET A 347 6.25 -18.93 -17.09
CA MET A 347 6.78 -17.57 -17.05
C MET A 347 5.98 -16.66 -16.11
N THR A 348 6.44 -15.41 -15.96
CA THR A 348 5.75 -14.40 -15.18
C THR A 348 5.85 -13.03 -15.84
N ASP A 349 4.72 -12.33 -15.93
CA ASP A 349 4.68 -10.94 -16.37
C ASP A 349 4.44 -9.99 -15.20
N LEU A 350 5.11 -8.86 -15.23
CA LEU A 350 4.80 -7.69 -14.41
C LEU A 350 4.22 -6.61 -15.31
N LEU A 351 2.91 -6.39 -15.21
CA LEU A 351 2.15 -5.45 -16.01
C LEU A 351 2.00 -4.13 -15.25
N TYR A 352 2.50 -3.04 -15.85
CA TYR A 352 2.56 -1.75 -15.18
C TYR A 352 1.24 -0.99 -15.22
N GLY A 353 0.83 -0.48 -14.06
CA GLY A 353 -0.26 0.46 -13.92
C GLY A 353 0.09 1.84 -14.47
N ALA A 354 -0.91 2.58 -14.89
CA ALA A 354 -0.75 3.93 -15.41
C ALA A 354 -2.08 4.69 -15.39
N PRO A 355 -2.08 6.02 -15.50
CA PRO A 355 -3.33 6.77 -15.69
C PRO A 355 -4.09 6.25 -16.91
N GLY A 356 -5.27 5.67 -16.68
CA GLY A 356 -6.08 4.99 -17.69
C GLY A 356 -6.07 3.46 -17.62
N GLY A 357 -5.25 2.87 -16.74
CA GLY A 357 -5.18 1.44 -16.47
C GLY A 357 -3.94 0.75 -17.06
N LEU A 358 -3.83 -0.57 -16.84
CA LEU A 358 -2.76 -1.42 -17.37
C LEU A 358 -2.60 -1.25 -18.90
N GLY A 359 -1.35 -1.26 -19.37
CA GLY A 359 -1.02 -1.18 -20.80
C GLY A 359 -1.19 0.19 -21.46
N THR A 360 -1.69 1.21 -20.73
CA THR A 360 -1.85 2.58 -21.25
C THR A 360 -0.63 3.47 -21.06
N GLY A 361 0.30 3.06 -20.19
CA GLY A 361 1.54 3.76 -19.89
C GLY A 361 2.61 3.63 -20.98
N ALA A 362 3.69 4.41 -20.84
CA ALA A 362 4.86 4.30 -21.71
C ALA A 362 5.68 3.03 -21.41
N LEU A 363 5.74 2.63 -20.14
CA LEU A 363 6.18 1.31 -19.71
C LEU A 363 4.92 0.48 -19.50
N LYS A 364 4.87 -0.71 -20.09
CA LYS A 364 3.64 -1.53 -20.17
C LYS A 364 3.79 -2.84 -19.45
N ASP A 365 4.89 -3.54 -19.70
CA ASP A 365 5.18 -4.83 -19.10
C ASP A 365 6.69 -5.01 -18.84
N ALA A 366 6.99 -6.00 -18.01
CA ALA A 366 8.29 -6.64 -17.90
C ALA A 366 8.07 -8.14 -17.78
N ASN A 367 8.66 -8.89 -18.69
CA ASN A 367 8.52 -10.35 -18.75
C ASN A 367 9.72 -11.05 -18.11
N TYR A 368 9.44 -12.14 -17.39
CA TYR A 368 10.40 -12.96 -16.69
C TYR A 368 10.25 -14.43 -17.08
N GLN A 369 11.26 -14.95 -17.75
CA GLN A 369 11.34 -16.33 -18.22
C GLN A 369 12.79 -16.82 -18.07
N GLN A 370 12.98 -18.09 -17.69
CA GLN A 370 14.32 -18.66 -17.51
C GLN A 370 15.16 -18.54 -18.79
N GLY A 371 16.45 -18.29 -18.63
CA GLY A 371 17.40 -18.10 -19.74
C GLY A 371 17.38 -16.71 -20.39
N ALA A 372 16.44 -15.83 -20.00
CA ALA A 372 16.31 -14.48 -20.55
C ALA A 372 16.61 -13.37 -19.53
N GLY A 373 16.76 -12.13 -20.02
CA GLY A 373 16.90 -10.96 -19.16
C GLY A 373 18.25 -10.84 -18.44
N ASN A 374 18.22 -10.80 -17.11
CA ASN A 374 19.37 -10.56 -16.23
C ASN A 374 19.35 -11.47 -14.98
N GLY A 375 20.36 -11.33 -14.13
CA GLY A 375 20.40 -11.99 -12.82
C GLY A 375 20.36 -13.51 -12.87
N SER A 376 19.77 -14.12 -11.83
CA SER A 376 19.61 -15.57 -11.73
C SER A 376 18.60 -16.13 -12.72
N ILE A 377 17.55 -15.38 -13.09
CA ILE A 377 16.60 -15.82 -14.12
C ILE A 377 17.32 -16.11 -15.45
N LYS A 378 18.21 -15.20 -15.89
CA LYS A 378 19.03 -15.43 -17.09
C LYS A 378 19.93 -16.65 -16.97
N ALA A 379 20.42 -16.93 -15.78
CA ALA A 379 21.40 -17.99 -15.52
C ALA A 379 20.76 -19.37 -15.36
N SER A 380 19.48 -19.44 -14.97
CA SER A 380 18.67 -20.65 -14.95
C SER A 380 18.25 -21.00 -16.37
N ALA A 381 18.34 -22.27 -16.74
CA ALA A 381 17.87 -22.75 -18.04
C ALA A 381 16.44 -23.27 -17.87
N PRO A 382 15.53 -23.05 -18.83
CA PRO A 382 14.20 -23.62 -18.75
C PRO A 382 14.25 -25.14 -18.93
N GLU A 383 13.54 -25.86 -18.06
CA GLU A 383 13.39 -27.31 -18.07
C GLU A 383 11.91 -27.69 -18.10
N THR A 384 11.60 -28.88 -18.62
CA THR A 384 10.21 -29.35 -18.70
C THR A 384 9.61 -29.48 -17.30
N GLY A 385 8.51 -28.76 -17.07
CA GLY A 385 7.77 -28.80 -15.82
C GLY A 385 8.36 -27.97 -14.68
N ASP A 386 9.25 -27.01 -14.99
CA ASP A 386 9.75 -26.01 -14.03
C ASP A 386 8.62 -25.17 -13.41
N ARG A 387 7.59 -24.86 -14.22
CA ARG A 387 6.39 -24.13 -13.82
C ARG A 387 6.70 -22.79 -13.14
N MET A 388 7.65 -22.02 -13.68
CA MET A 388 7.92 -20.68 -13.19
C MET A 388 6.61 -19.85 -13.20
N GLY A 389 6.31 -19.20 -12.07
CA GLY A 389 5.07 -18.43 -11.90
C GLY A 389 3.90 -19.21 -11.26
N ASP A 390 4.09 -20.49 -10.90
CA ASP A 390 3.08 -21.30 -10.19
C ASP A 390 2.61 -20.65 -8.88
N ALA A 391 3.51 -19.90 -8.23
CA ALA A 391 3.17 -18.99 -7.15
C ALA A 391 3.85 -17.63 -7.37
N VAL A 392 3.13 -16.56 -7.09
CA VAL A 392 3.70 -15.20 -7.04
C VAL A 392 3.25 -14.48 -5.78
N ALA A 393 4.15 -13.70 -5.19
CA ALA A 393 3.85 -12.82 -4.07
C ALA A 393 4.66 -11.53 -4.17
N ALA A 394 4.10 -10.42 -3.72
CA ALA A 394 4.77 -9.12 -3.78
C ALA A 394 4.46 -8.30 -2.53
N ALA A 395 5.42 -7.46 -2.12
CA ALA A 395 5.24 -6.52 -1.02
C ALA A 395 6.25 -5.37 -1.12
N VAL A 396 6.18 -4.45 -0.17
CA VAL A 396 7.15 -3.36 0.00
C VAL A 396 7.91 -3.56 1.31
N THR A 397 9.24 -3.44 1.27
CA THR A 397 10.09 -3.46 2.47
C THR A 397 9.79 -2.27 3.40
N ASN A 398 10.35 -2.26 4.60
CA ASN A 398 10.22 -1.16 5.55
C ASN A 398 10.84 0.16 5.05
N ALA A 399 11.76 0.07 4.08
CA ALA A 399 12.33 1.23 3.39
C ALA A 399 11.46 1.74 2.22
N GLY A 400 10.34 1.07 1.93
CA GLY A 400 9.48 1.36 0.77
C GLY A 400 10.04 0.84 -0.55
N GLU A 401 10.97 -0.12 -0.52
CA GLU A 401 11.43 -0.77 -1.75
C GLU A 401 10.50 -1.92 -2.10
N PRO A 402 9.82 -1.89 -3.27
CA PRO A 402 8.97 -2.99 -3.73
C PRO A 402 9.82 -4.20 -4.10
N TYR A 403 9.28 -5.40 -3.87
CA TYR A 403 9.90 -6.65 -4.27
C TYR A 403 8.84 -7.67 -4.71
N VAL A 404 9.25 -8.59 -5.57
CA VAL A 404 8.43 -9.68 -6.11
C VAL A 404 9.16 -11.01 -5.86
N LEU A 405 8.38 -12.03 -5.52
CA LEU A 405 8.78 -13.42 -5.40
C LEU A 405 8.08 -14.20 -6.53
N ILE A 406 8.85 -15.00 -7.27
CA ILE A 406 8.33 -15.88 -8.32
C ILE A 406 8.74 -17.31 -7.98
N GLY A 407 7.77 -18.17 -7.71
CA GLY A 407 7.98 -19.59 -7.48
C GLY A 407 8.39 -20.30 -8.76
N ASN A 408 9.33 -21.21 -8.65
CA ASN A 408 9.77 -22.11 -9.71
C ASN A 408 9.86 -23.53 -9.13
N PRO A 409 8.73 -24.12 -8.69
CA PRO A 409 8.73 -25.33 -7.87
C PRO A 409 9.22 -26.57 -8.62
N GLY A 410 9.23 -26.57 -9.95
CA GLY A 410 9.67 -27.69 -10.76
C GLY A 410 11.18 -27.77 -11.00
N GLU A 411 11.93 -26.71 -10.70
CA GLU A 411 13.37 -26.63 -10.97
C GLU A 411 14.14 -27.84 -10.42
N ALA A 412 14.96 -28.45 -11.27
CA ALA A 412 15.90 -29.47 -10.83
C ALA A 412 17.19 -28.84 -10.26
N LEU A 413 17.54 -29.19 -9.03
CA LEU A 413 18.74 -28.67 -8.37
C LEU A 413 19.69 -29.81 -8.03
N ALA A 414 20.96 -29.69 -8.44
CA ALA A 414 22.02 -30.66 -8.18
C ALA A 414 21.65 -32.14 -8.49
N GLY A 415 20.74 -32.37 -9.44
CA GLY A 415 20.25 -33.70 -9.83
C GLY A 415 19.01 -34.19 -9.08
N ALA A 416 18.51 -33.45 -8.09
CA ALA A 416 17.19 -33.65 -7.49
C ALA A 416 16.13 -33.00 -8.38
N ALA A 417 15.25 -33.82 -8.97
CA ALA A 417 14.16 -33.33 -9.82
C ALA A 417 13.08 -32.65 -8.97
N LYS A 418 12.54 -31.52 -9.43
CA LYS A 418 11.47 -30.79 -8.71
C LYS A 418 11.82 -30.45 -7.27
N ALA A 419 13.08 -30.12 -7.02
CA ALA A 419 13.51 -29.59 -5.72
C ALA A 419 12.92 -28.19 -5.51
N GLY A 420 12.85 -27.41 -6.60
CA GLY A 420 12.20 -26.11 -6.62
C GLY A 420 13.10 -24.96 -6.17
N SER A 421 12.72 -23.75 -6.59
CA SER A 421 13.37 -22.51 -6.18
C SER A 421 12.40 -21.34 -6.20
N VAL A 422 12.87 -20.18 -5.73
CA VAL A 422 12.16 -18.90 -5.83
C VAL A 422 13.10 -17.84 -6.38
N PHE A 423 12.65 -17.05 -7.35
CA PHE A 423 13.35 -15.83 -7.76
C PHE A 423 12.88 -14.64 -6.91
N TYR A 424 13.84 -13.94 -6.29
CA TYR A 424 13.64 -12.68 -5.58
C TYR A 424 14.06 -11.50 -6.46
N LEU A 425 13.10 -10.61 -6.72
CA LEU A 425 13.28 -9.41 -7.53
C LEU A 425 13.10 -8.14 -6.67
N GLN A 426 14.10 -7.25 -6.67
CA GLN A 426 14.01 -5.94 -6.02
C GLN A 426 14.94 -4.94 -6.71
N GLY A 427 14.38 -3.95 -7.40
CA GLY A 427 15.17 -3.00 -8.19
C GLY A 427 16.04 -3.73 -9.21
N SER A 428 17.37 -3.65 -9.06
CA SER A 428 18.32 -4.40 -9.92
C SER A 428 18.70 -5.79 -9.38
N THR A 429 18.24 -6.14 -8.19
CA THR A 429 18.49 -7.47 -7.60
C THR A 429 17.56 -8.47 -8.27
N ASN A 430 18.16 -9.54 -8.78
CA ASN A 430 17.47 -10.70 -9.36
C ASN A 430 18.32 -11.92 -9.00
N VAL A 431 17.87 -12.65 -7.97
CA VAL A 431 18.58 -13.79 -7.39
C VAL A 431 17.62 -14.94 -7.15
N SER A 432 18.04 -16.17 -7.45
CA SER A 432 17.34 -17.38 -7.03
C SER A 432 17.57 -17.62 -5.53
N VAL A 433 16.69 -18.36 -4.88
CA VAL A 433 16.76 -18.85 -3.49
C VAL A 433 16.16 -20.26 -3.47
N HIS A 434 16.83 -21.20 -2.82
CA HIS A 434 16.43 -22.61 -2.68
C HIS A 434 17.07 -23.19 -1.40
N GLN A 435 16.72 -24.42 -0.98
CA GLN A 435 17.18 -24.99 0.30
C GLN A 435 18.71 -25.16 0.40
N ASP A 436 19.40 -25.37 -0.72
CA ASP A 436 20.88 -25.36 -0.76
C ASP A 436 21.54 -23.96 -0.69
N SER A 437 20.74 -22.90 -0.67
CA SER A 437 21.27 -21.52 -0.56
C SER A 437 21.81 -21.24 0.83
N LEU A 438 22.79 -20.34 0.94
CA LEU A 438 23.43 -20.00 2.22
C LEU A 438 22.41 -19.63 3.31
N GLY A 439 22.32 -20.48 4.33
CA GLY A 439 21.51 -20.27 5.53
C GLY A 439 20.03 -20.61 5.38
N VAL A 440 19.57 -21.07 4.21
CA VAL A 440 18.20 -21.57 4.05
C VAL A 440 18.11 -22.93 4.74
N PRO A 441 17.14 -23.13 5.65
CA PRO A 441 16.96 -24.43 6.32
C PRO A 441 16.40 -25.49 5.38
N GLY A 442 16.61 -26.76 5.75
CA GLY A 442 16.28 -27.92 4.92
C GLY A 442 17.44 -28.36 4.03
N ALA A 443 17.19 -29.36 3.20
CA ALA A 443 18.08 -29.83 2.15
C ALA A 443 17.26 -29.94 0.86
N ILE A 444 17.91 -29.91 -0.30
CA ILE A 444 17.22 -30.21 -1.55
C ILE A 444 16.99 -31.72 -1.70
N GLU A 445 15.76 -32.10 -1.98
CA GLU A 445 15.34 -33.46 -2.27
C GLU A 445 14.44 -33.50 -3.51
N ALA A 446 14.19 -34.71 -4.01
CA ALA A 446 13.37 -34.84 -5.20
C ALA A 446 11.89 -34.67 -4.83
N ASN A 447 11.22 -33.75 -5.51
CA ASN A 447 9.81 -33.38 -5.34
C ASN A 447 9.46 -32.50 -4.13
N ASP A 448 10.41 -31.84 -3.47
CA ASP A 448 10.08 -30.88 -2.39
C ASP A 448 9.20 -29.72 -2.86
N ALA A 449 9.37 -29.34 -4.14
CA ALA A 449 8.66 -28.26 -4.78
C ALA A 449 8.78 -26.92 -4.01
N PHE A 450 9.96 -26.63 -3.47
CA PHE A 450 10.23 -25.38 -2.76
C PHE A 450 9.89 -24.18 -3.65
N GLY A 451 9.02 -23.30 -3.14
CA GLY A 451 8.50 -22.18 -3.93
C GLY A 451 7.09 -22.39 -4.47
N SER A 452 6.44 -23.52 -4.22
CA SER A 452 5.04 -23.75 -4.66
C SER A 452 4.02 -22.87 -3.95
N THR A 453 4.39 -22.29 -2.80
CA THR A 453 3.53 -21.39 -2.03
C THR A 453 4.36 -20.24 -1.47
N LEU A 454 3.80 -19.03 -1.49
CA LEU A 454 4.49 -17.81 -1.12
C LEU A 454 3.58 -16.89 -0.30
N ALA A 455 4.15 -16.23 0.71
CA ALA A 455 3.50 -15.12 1.41
C ALA A 455 4.51 -14.00 1.64
N ALA A 456 4.18 -12.78 1.20
CA ALA A 456 5.06 -11.62 1.27
C ALA A 456 4.52 -10.53 2.19
N GLY A 457 5.39 -9.91 2.98
CA GLY A 457 5.07 -8.78 3.85
C GLY A 457 6.25 -7.84 4.03
N SER A 458 6.04 -6.70 4.70
CA SER A 458 7.11 -5.69 4.81
C SER A 458 8.27 -6.09 5.71
N ASN A 459 8.01 -6.90 6.73
CA ASN A 459 9.01 -7.33 7.70
C ASN A 459 9.62 -8.69 7.35
N HIS A 460 8.82 -9.60 6.80
CA HIS A 460 9.18 -10.99 6.54
C HIS A 460 8.41 -11.52 5.32
N PHE A 461 8.93 -12.57 4.70
CA PHE A 461 8.19 -13.41 3.75
C PHE A 461 8.46 -14.88 4.04
N ALA A 462 7.58 -15.76 3.55
CA ALA A 462 7.67 -17.20 3.73
C ALA A 462 7.56 -17.91 2.37
N VAL A 463 8.26 -19.05 2.26
CA VAL A 463 8.30 -19.91 1.08
C VAL A 463 8.05 -21.35 1.54
N GLY A 464 7.02 -22.00 1.00
CA GLY A 464 6.69 -23.39 1.34
C GLY A 464 7.31 -24.41 0.38
N ALA A 465 7.57 -25.60 0.92
CA ALA A 465 7.81 -26.87 0.23
C ALA A 465 6.85 -27.91 0.83
N PRO A 466 5.54 -27.84 0.50
CA PRO A 466 4.52 -28.71 1.09
C PRO A 466 4.71 -30.19 0.73
N ASN A 467 5.53 -30.50 -0.27
CA ASN A 467 5.81 -31.85 -0.70
C ASN A 467 7.06 -32.46 -0.04
N GLU A 468 7.74 -31.70 0.83
CA GLU A 468 8.88 -32.18 1.61
C GLU A 468 8.54 -33.48 2.37
N THR A 469 9.51 -34.40 2.40
CA THR A 469 9.45 -35.59 3.25
C THR A 469 10.17 -35.33 4.56
N ILE A 470 9.44 -35.41 5.68
CA ILE A 470 10.06 -35.30 7.00
C ILE A 470 10.27 -36.71 7.57
N GLY A 471 11.54 -37.13 7.69
CA GLY A 471 11.86 -38.49 8.14
C GLY A 471 11.36 -39.57 7.16
N ALA A 472 10.26 -40.24 7.50
CA ALA A 472 9.61 -41.24 6.63
C ALA A 472 8.25 -40.77 6.09
N ASP A 473 7.83 -39.56 6.47
CA ASP A 473 6.49 -39.06 6.27
C ASP A 473 6.45 -38.20 5.00
N ALA A 474 6.10 -38.85 3.89
CA ALA A 474 6.12 -38.25 2.56
C ALA A 474 5.03 -37.18 2.42
N ASN A 475 5.39 -36.02 1.87
CA ASN A 475 4.51 -34.84 1.77
C ASN A 475 3.97 -34.36 3.13
N ALA A 476 4.75 -34.53 4.20
CA ALA A 476 4.46 -33.88 5.48
C ALA A 476 4.56 -32.35 5.34
N GLY A 477 5.52 -31.88 4.54
CA GLY A 477 5.68 -30.47 4.18
C GLY A 477 6.51 -29.63 5.17
N ASN A 478 7.12 -28.57 4.64
CA ASN A 478 7.83 -27.57 5.43
C ASN A 478 7.72 -26.17 4.81
N LEU A 479 8.35 -25.20 5.46
CA LEU A 479 8.60 -23.87 4.88
C LEU A 479 9.86 -23.19 5.45
N ALA A 480 10.34 -22.17 4.75
CA ALA A 480 11.40 -21.27 5.21
C ALA A 480 10.92 -19.81 5.30
N VAL A 481 11.39 -19.08 6.33
CA VAL A 481 11.06 -17.67 6.56
C VAL A 481 12.30 -16.79 6.37
N PHE A 482 12.09 -15.63 5.74
CA PHE A 482 13.16 -14.72 5.32
C PHE A 482 12.89 -13.28 5.78
N ASN A 483 13.97 -12.51 5.93
CA ASN A 483 13.94 -11.07 6.11
C ASN A 483 14.26 -10.34 4.78
N PRO A 484 13.30 -9.66 4.13
CA PRO A 484 13.53 -8.92 2.89
C PRO A 484 14.28 -7.59 3.09
N ASN A 485 14.45 -7.13 4.35
CA ASN A 485 15.10 -5.86 4.66
C ASN A 485 16.62 -6.00 4.85
N VAL A 486 17.14 -7.23 4.88
CA VAL A 486 18.56 -7.52 5.05
C VAL A 486 18.98 -8.53 3.99
N LEU A 487 19.82 -8.10 3.05
CA LEU A 487 20.41 -8.99 2.07
C LEU A 487 21.78 -9.48 2.56
N ASN A 488 22.07 -10.76 2.31
CA ASN A 488 23.37 -11.35 2.61
C ASN A 488 24.45 -10.90 1.59
N ALA A 489 25.68 -11.42 1.70
CA ALA A 489 26.78 -11.06 0.80
C ALA A 489 26.52 -11.44 -0.69
N GLU A 490 25.62 -12.39 -0.94
CA GLU A 490 25.19 -12.85 -2.27
C GLU A 490 23.97 -12.07 -2.80
N LYS A 491 23.54 -11.04 -2.06
CA LYS A 491 22.33 -10.23 -2.32
C LYS A 491 21.02 -11.01 -2.21
N ARG A 492 21.02 -12.18 -1.58
CA ARG A 492 19.78 -12.93 -1.25
C ARG A 492 19.18 -12.38 0.04
N PRO A 493 17.84 -12.33 0.17
CA PRO A 493 17.21 -12.07 1.46
C PRO A 493 17.74 -13.01 2.54
N THR A 494 17.90 -12.50 3.75
CA THR A 494 18.46 -13.29 4.85
C THR A 494 17.44 -14.32 5.32
N ALA A 495 17.75 -15.60 5.15
CA ALA A 495 16.99 -16.69 5.76
C ALA A 495 17.08 -16.62 7.29
N LEU A 496 15.96 -16.89 7.97
CA LEU A 496 15.86 -16.79 9.43
C LEU A 496 15.74 -18.17 10.07
N PHE A 497 14.73 -18.94 9.69
CA PHE A 497 14.43 -20.28 10.24
C PHE A 497 13.48 -21.03 9.29
N GLY A 498 13.36 -22.34 9.53
CA GLY A 498 12.39 -23.21 8.88
C GLY A 498 11.34 -23.65 9.89
N LEU A 499 10.18 -24.09 9.38
CA LEU A 499 9.11 -24.68 10.16
C LEU A 499 8.62 -25.97 9.48
N ASP A 500 8.43 -26.99 10.30
CA ASP A 500 7.77 -28.25 10.01
C ASP A 500 7.10 -28.75 11.31
N GLN A 501 6.28 -29.78 11.23
CA GLN A 501 5.56 -30.34 12.38
C GLN A 501 6.38 -31.38 13.20
N ASP A 502 7.67 -31.59 12.90
CA ASP A 502 8.59 -32.42 13.71
C ASP A 502 9.40 -31.60 14.72
N LEU A 503 9.34 -30.26 14.64
CA LEU A 503 9.93 -29.38 15.64
C LEU A 503 9.15 -29.41 16.97
N ASP A 504 9.83 -29.64 18.10
CA ASP A 504 9.27 -29.54 19.47
C ASP A 504 8.51 -28.22 19.76
N THR A 505 8.79 -27.17 19.00
CA THR A 505 8.21 -25.83 19.12
C THR A 505 7.00 -25.59 18.21
N VAL A 506 6.63 -26.57 17.39
CA VAL A 506 5.48 -26.56 16.50
C VAL A 506 4.52 -27.64 17.00
N GLY A 507 3.26 -27.28 17.22
CA GLY A 507 2.23 -28.21 17.65
C GLY A 507 1.78 -29.12 16.52
N GLY A 508 1.33 -30.33 16.86
CA GLY A 508 1.02 -31.39 15.91
C GLY A 508 2.15 -32.40 15.82
N GLY A 509 2.11 -33.26 14.82
CA GLY A 509 3.20 -34.15 14.42
C GLY A 509 3.20 -34.25 12.91
N ALA A 510 4.36 -34.51 12.30
CA ALA A 510 4.44 -34.75 10.86
C ALA A 510 3.82 -36.11 10.52
N GLU A 511 2.89 -36.12 9.57
CA GLU A 511 2.23 -37.30 9.04
C GLU A 511 2.27 -37.30 7.51
N PRO A 512 2.23 -38.49 6.86
CA PRO A 512 2.25 -38.54 5.40
C PRO A 512 1.02 -37.89 4.80
N GLY A 513 1.20 -36.77 4.09
CA GLY A 513 0.11 -36.08 3.40
C GLY A 513 -0.42 -34.83 4.09
N ASP A 514 0.13 -34.42 5.23
CA ASP A 514 -0.26 -33.18 5.93
C ASP A 514 -0.22 -31.94 5.04
N LEU A 515 0.81 -31.88 4.19
CA LEU A 515 1.10 -30.76 3.30
C LEU A 515 1.27 -29.45 4.08
N PHE A 516 1.98 -29.48 5.21
CA PHE A 516 2.29 -28.29 5.99
C PHE A 516 2.99 -27.25 5.11
N GLY A 517 2.45 -26.03 5.07
CA GLY A 517 2.94 -24.98 4.16
C GLY A 517 2.21 -24.92 2.81
N LYS A 518 1.18 -25.73 2.58
CA LYS A 518 0.39 -25.71 1.33
C LYS A 518 -0.41 -24.42 1.11
N ALA A 519 -0.66 -23.66 2.18
CA ALA A 519 -1.15 -22.30 2.10
C ALA A 519 -0.42 -21.42 3.12
N LEU A 520 -0.11 -20.19 2.74
CA LEU A 520 0.61 -19.25 3.57
C LEU A 520 -0.07 -17.87 3.53
N ALA A 521 -0.18 -17.21 4.68
CA ALA A 521 -0.57 -15.81 4.75
C ALA A 521 0.27 -15.09 5.81
N ILE A 522 0.74 -13.88 5.51
CA ILE A 522 1.57 -13.11 6.45
C ILE A 522 1.10 -11.67 6.56
N VAL A 523 1.09 -11.14 7.78
CA VAL A 523 0.61 -9.78 8.05
C VAL A 523 1.50 -9.08 9.07
N SER A 524 1.71 -7.77 8.89
CA SER A 524 2.45 -6.94 9.85
C SER A 524 1.72 -6.83 11.19
N TYR A 525 2.48 -7.03 12.27
CA TYR A 525 1.99 -6.98 13.65
C TYR A 525 2.69 -5.86 14.43
N ARG A 526 1.90 -4.99 15.07
CA ARG A 526 2.39 -3.99 16.02
C ARG A 526 2.05 -4.40 17.45
N PRO A 527 3.02 -4.88 18.24
CA PRO A 527 2.77 -5.20 19.63
C PRO A 527 2.47 -3.94 20.45
N SER A 528 1.77 -4.13 21.57
CA SER A 528 1.49 -3.04 22.52
C SER A 528 2.79 -2.39 23.01
N GLY A 529 2.82 -1.06 23.03
CA GLY A 529 4.00 -0.27 23.44
C GLY A 529 5.06 -0.07 22.35
N ALA A 530 5.00 -0.78 21.22
CA ALA A 530 5.92 -0.56 20.09
C ALA A 530 5.54 0.70 19.29
N ALA A 531 6.53 1.37 18.70
CA ALA A 531 6.31 2.55 17.87
C ALA A 531 5.77 2.24 16.46
N SER A 532 6.08 1.05 15.94
CA SER A 532 5.72 0.61 14.58
C SER A 532 5.48 -0.91 14.53
N ALA A 533 4.86 -1.38 13.43
CA ALA A 533 4.61 -2.79 13.17
C ALA A 533 5.86 -3.47 12.61
N THR A 534 6.80 -3.86 13.47
CA THR A 534 8.06 -4.51 13.05
C THR A 534 7.98 -6.04 13.07
N ASP A 535 6.98 -6.59 13.72
CA ASP A 535 6.76 -8.03 13.80
C ASP A 535 5.85 -8.48 12.65
N SER A 536 5.73 -9.79 12.48
CA SER A 536 4.73 -10.42 11.61
C SER A 536 3.93 -11.46 12.35
N ILE A 537 2.72 -11.73 11.90
CA ILE A 537 2.02 -12.99 12.16
C ILE A 537 1.96 -13.75 10.83
N LEU A 538 2.44 -14.99 10.86
CA LEU A 538 2.39 -15.95 9.76
C LEU A 538 1.31 -16.99 10.08
N ALA A 539 0.42 -17.27 9.14
CA ALA A 539 -0.51 -18.40 9.17
C ALA A 539 -0.04 -19.44 8.15
N VAL A 540 -0.05 -20.72 8.54
CA VAL A 540 0.43 -21.85 7.78
C VAL A 540 -0.65 -22.92 7.73
N GLY A 541 -1.12 -23.26 6.53
CA GLY A 541 -2.12 -24.29 6.31
C GLY A 541 -1.48 -25.68 6.18
N SER A 542 -2.15 -26.67 6.74
CA SER A 542 -1.85 -28.10 6.67
C SER A 542 -3.15 -28.82 6.30
N PRO A 543 -3.62 -28.73 5.04
CA PRO A 543 -4.95 -29.20 4.68
C PRO A 543 -5.11 -30.72 4.75
N GLY A 544 -4.02 -31.48 4.76
CA GLY A 544 -4.06 -32.94 4.93
C GLY A 544 -3.99 -33.41 6.37
N GLU A 545 -3.91 -32.50 7.35
CA GLU A 545 -3.83 -32.87 8.77
C GLU A 545 -5.02 -33.76 9.18
N ASP A 546 -4.72 -34.87 9.84
CA ASP A 546 -5.69 -35.74 10.47
C ASP A 546 -6.10 -35.19 11.85
N LEU A 547 -7.39 -35.23 12.19
CA LEU A 547 -7.88 -34.83 13.51
C LEU A 547 -8.58 -36.00 14.23
N ASP A 548 -8.18 -36.26 15.48
CA ASP A 548 -8.91 -37.16 16.37
C ASP A 548 -10.15 -36.47 16.95
N ILE A 549 -11.32 -36.80 16.41
CA ILE A 549 -12.60 -36.25 16.81
C ILE A 549 -13.35 -37.30 17.62
N SER A 550 -13.40 -37.11 18.94
CA SER A 550 -14.06 -38.01 19.88
C SER A 550 -13.58 -39.48 19.80
N GLY A 551 -12.28 -39.71 19.57
CA GLY A 551 -11.66 -41.03 19.48
C GLY A 551 -11.72 -41.66 18.09
N THR A 552 -12.07 -40.88 17.07
CA THR A 552 -12.10 -41.29 15.66
C THR A 552 -11.14 -40.43 14.87
N ASN A 553 -10.14 -41.06 14.26
CA ASN A 553 -9.22 -40.37 13.36
C ASN A 553 -9.95 -39.98 12.08
N SER A 554 -10.20 -38.70 11.90
CA SER A 554 -10.86 -38.13 10.72
C SER A 554 -9.78 -37.63 9.78
N VAL A 555 -9.62 -38.36 8.68
CA VAL A 555 -8.50 -38.15 7.75
C VAL A 555 -8.68 -36.88 6.92
N ASP A 556 -7.58 -36.19 6.60
CA ASP A 556 -7.57 -35.02 5.72
C ASP A 556 -8.61 -33.94 6.14
N THR A 557 -8.79 -33.75 7.45
CA THR A 557 -9.71 -32.73 7.97
C THR A 557 -9.10 -31.35 7.76
N GLY A 558 -7.80 -31.24 8.02
CA GLY A 558 -6.99 -30.06 7.81
C GLY A 558 -6.87 -29.15 9.03
N GLY A 559 -5.81 -28.34 9.02
CA GLY A 559 -5.48 -27.42 10.11
C GLY A 559 -4.75 -26.16 9.65
N VAL A 560 -4.69 -25.17 10.54
CA VAL A 560 -3.86 -23.97 10.37
C VAL A 560 -3.12 -23.68 11.67
N LEU A 561 -1.80 -23.45 11.57
CA LEU A 561 -1.00 -22.95 12.69
C LEU A 561 -0.60 -21.49 12.45
N THR A 562 -0.51 -20.71 13.52
CA THR A 562 -0.08 -19.31 13.44
C THR A 562 1.13 -19.02 14.31
N PHE A 563 2.02 -18.16 13.82
CA PHE A 563 3.30 -17.84 14.46
C PHE A 563 3.52 -16.34 14.47
N ARG A 564 3.88 -15.78 15.63
CA ARG A 564 4.43 -14.43 15.71
C ARG A 564 5.92 -14.48 15.43
N ILE A 565 6.41 -13.59 14.59
CA ILE A 565 7.82 -13.48 14.18
C ILE A 565 8.33 -12.10 14.56
N THR A 566 9.41 -12.03 15.32
CA THR A 566 10.06 -10.77 15.72
C THR A 566 11.11 -10.32 14.69
N PRO A 567 11.53 -9.05 14.67
CA PRO A 567 12.59 -8.56 13.78
C PRO A 567 13.94 -9.28 13.95
N ALA A 568 14.16 -9.90 15.10
CA ALA A 568 15.37 -10.66 15.40
C ALA A 568 15.35 -12.07 14.79
N GLY A 569 14.25 -12.46 14.13
CA GLY A 569 14.07 -13.80 13.57
C GLY A 569 13.73 -14.87 14.61
N THR A 570 13.18 -14.48 15.76
CA THR A 570 12.62 -15.44 16.73
C THR A 570 11.12 -15.60 16.49
N TYR A 571 10.61 -16.82 16.56
CA TYR A 571 9.19 -17.09 16.43
C TYR A 571 8.55 -17.65 17.72
N THR A 572 7.23 -17.57 17.80
CA THR A 572 6.42 -18.20 18.84
C THR A 572 5.08 -18.60 18.21
N GLN A 573 4.69 -19.87 18.34
CA GLN A 573 3.36 -20.31 17.93
C GLN A 573 2.30 -19.64 18.81
N LEU A 574 1.21 -19.18 18.17
CA LEU A 574 0.09 -18.51 18.83
C LEU A 574 -1.07 -19.47 19.03
N ASN A 575 -1.65 -19.96 17.93
CA ASN A 575 -2.85 -20.78 17.92
C ASN A 575 -2.76 -21.87 16.83
N GLY A 576 -3.50 -22.97 17.06
CA GLY A 576 -3.95 -23.88 16.02
C GLY A 576 -5.44 -23.66 15.74
N TYR A 577 -5.85 -23.84 14.49
CA TYR A 577 -7.22 -23.69 14.02
C TYR A 577 -7.62 -24.93 13.22
N SER A 578 -8.86 -25.35 13.40
CA SER A 578 -9.59 -26.34 12.61
C SER A 578 -11.05 -25.90 12.56
N SER A 579 -11.87 -26.53 11.72
CA SER A 579 -13.33 -26.45 11.86
C SER A 579 -13.79 -27.00 13.21
N GLY A 580 -15.00 -26.60 13.64
CA GLY A 580 -15.56 -26.98 14.93
C GLY A 580 -15.67 -28.48 15.17
N THR A 581 -15.55 -28.86 16.44
CA THR A 581 -15.81 -30.22 16.93
C THR A 581 -16.94 -30.22 17.95
N ALA A 582 -17.38 -31.39 18.41
CA ALA A 582 -18.42 -31.49 19.43
C ALA A 582 -18.02 -30.90 20.80
N ASP A 583 -16.73 -30.67 21.02
CA ASP A 583 -16.15 -30.34 22.33
C ASP A 583 -15.53 -28.92 22.39
N ASP A 584 -15.68 -28.10 21.34
CA ASP A 584 -15.14 -26.74 21.27
C ASP A 584 -16.21 -25.67 20.98
N ASP A 585 -15.76 -24.41 20.87
CA ASP A 585 -16.58 -23.24 20.57
C ASP A 585 -16.37 -22.70 19.15
N VAL A 586 -15.69 -23.44 18.27
CA VAL A 586 -15.44 -23.06 16.89
C VAL A 586 -16.62 -23.48 16.02
N SER A 587 -17.02 -22.64 15.06
CA SER A 587 -18.13 -22.94 14.16
C SER A 587 -17.75 -24.00 13.10
N GLY A 588 -18.76 -24.57 12.44
CA GLY A 588 -18.58 -25.63 11.44
C GLY A 588 -18.49 -27.03 12.07
N THR A 589 -18.34 -28.05 11.23
CA THR A 589 -18.16 -29.44 11.65
C THR A 589 -17.00 -30.05 10.91
N SER A 590 -16.00 -30.49 11.65
CA SER A 590 -14.83 -31.18 11.10
C SER A 590 -15.19 -32.58 10.60
N GLU A 591 -14.93 -32.83 9.32
CA GLU A 591 -15.25 -34.05 8.59
C GLU A 591 -14.08 -34.49 7.71
N SER A 592 -14.02 -35.79 7.40
CA SER A 592 -12.94 -36.31 6.58
C SER A 592 -12.96 -35.75 5.16
N GLY A 593 -11.84 -35.16 4.74
CA GLY A 593 -11.67 -34.59 3.42
C GLY A 593 -12.21 -33.17 3.27
N ASP A 594 -12.42 -32.43 4.37
CA ASP A 594 -12.78 -31.01 4.36
C ASP A 594 -11.65 -30.11 3.86
N LEU A 595 -10.41 -30.54 4.11
CA LEU A 595 -9.19 -29.85 3.68
C LEU A 595 -9.12 -28.41 4.22
N PHE A 596 -9.49 -28.22 5.48
CA PHE A 596 -9.40 -26.94 6.17
C PHE A 596 -7.97 -26.39 6.10
N GLY A 597 -7.80 -25.13 5.67
CA GLY A 597 -6.46 -24.56 5.48
C GLY A 597 -5.92 -24.69 4.07
N SER A 598 -6.71 -25.19 3.11
CA SER A 598 -6.31 -25.29 1.69
C SER A 598 -5.95 -23.94 1.06
N THR A 599 -6.58 -22.86 1.51
CA THR A 599 -6.23 -21.49 1.12
C THR A 599 -6.29 -20.58 2.33
N LEU A 600 -5.42 -19.57 2.36
CA LEU A 600 -5.33 -18.60 3.45
C LEU A 600 -5.20 -17.19 2.91
N THR A 601 -5.85 -16.25 3.58
CA THR A 601 -5.59 -14.82 3.42
C THR A 601 -5.72 -14.12 4.76
N ALA A 602 -4.87 -13.14 5.02
CA ALA A 602 -4.85 -12.38 6.26
C ALA A 602 -4.72 -10.88 6.01
N VAL A 603 -5.30 -10.07 6.89
CA VAL A 603 -5.20 -8.61 6.80
C VAL A 603 -5.12 -7.95 8.16
N ASN A 604 -4.36 -6.87 8.24
CA ASN A 604 -4.44 -5.90 9.32
C ASN A 604 -5.20 -4.69 8.79
N THR A 605 -6.43 -4.49 9.25
CA THR A 605 -7.31 -3.40 8.78
C THR A 605 -6.89 -2.03 9.31
N ALA A 606 -5.93 -1.99 10.25
CA ALA A 606 -5.37 -0.77 10.80
C ALA A 606 -3.84 -0.92 11.00
N PRO A 607 -3.05 -1.02 9.91
CA PRO A 607 -1.62 -1.38 9.96
C PRO A 607 -0.75 -0.41 10.77
N LYS A 608 -1.20 0.84 10.96
CA LYS A 608 -0.50 1.84 11.80
C LYS A 608 -0.96 1.88 13.25
N ALA A 609 -2.08 1.24 13.58
CA ALA A 609 -2.54 1.11 14.96
C ALA A 609 -1.80 -0.03 15.68
N VAL A 610 -1.87 -0.05 17.02
CA VAL A 610 -1.49 -1.24 17.77
C VAL A 610 -2.42 -2.38 17.35
N SER A 611 -1.86 -3.51 16.95
CA SER A 611 -2.63 -4.64 16.45
C SER A 611 -3.48 -5.25 17.56
N SER A 612 -4.70 -5.67 17.20
CA SER A 612 -5.67 -6.26 18.11
C SER A 612 -6.49 -7.35 17.42
N ALA A 613 -7.26 -8.12 18.18
CA ALA A 613 -8.20 -9.11 17.64
C ALA A 613 -9.27 -8.49 16.70
N ALA A 614 -9.56 -7.20 16.88
CA ALA A 614 -10.50 -6.49 16.01
C ALA A 614 -9.87 -6.14 14.65
N THR A 615 -8.56 -5.93 14.60
CA THR A 615 -7.87 -5.41 13.39
C THR A 615 -7.19 -6.50 12.58
N LEU A 616 -6.84 -7.64 13.20
CA LEU A 616 -6.19 -8.75 12.51
C LEU A 616 -7.18 -9.85 12.18
N LYS A 617 -7.38 -10.09 10.89
CA LYS A 617 -8.31 -11.08 10.36
C LYS A 617 -7.58 -12.17 9.60
N LEU A 618 -8.11 -13.39 9.68
CA LEU A 618 -7.73 -14.56 8.89
C LEU A 618 -8.99 -15.11 8.22
N ALA A 619 -8.88 -15.55 6.98
CA ALA A 619 -9.91 -16.34 6.31
C ALA A 619 -9.26 -17.62 5.82
N VAL A 620 -9.96 -18.71 6.04
CA VAL A 620 -9.51 -20.08 5.79
C VAL A 620 -10.50 -20.74 4.86
N GLY A 621 -9.99 -21.29 3.76
CA GLY A 621 -10.78 -22.08 2.83
C GLY A 621 -10.97 -23.51 3.31
N VAL A 622 -12.19 -24.04 3.11
CA VAL A 622 -12.58 -25.41 3.41
C VAL A 622 -13.25 -26.00 2.15
N PRO A 623 -12.52 -26.18 1.04
CA PRO A 623 -13.11 -26.50 -0.26
C PRO A 623 -13.71 -27.91 -0.34
N GLY A 624 -13.31 -28.80 0.57
CA GLY A 624 -13.81 -30.18 0.64
C GLY A 624 -15.18 -30.32 1.30
N GLU A 625 -15.57 -29.32 2.09
CA GLU A 625 -16.77 -29.30 2.94
C GLU A 625 -18.06 -29.69 2.20
N ALA A 626 -18.88 -30.51 2.85
CA ALA A 626 -20.17 -30.94 2.35
C ALA A 626 -21.34 -30.21 3.03
N ILE A 627 -21.98 -29.28 2.33
CA ILE A 627 -23.15 -28.59 2.89
C ILE A 627 -24.40 -29.48 2.79
N GLY A 628 -24.77 -30.09 3.92
CA GLY A 628 -25.90 -31.00 4.06
C GLY A 628 -25.66 -32.34 3.35
N SER A 629 -26.16 -32.48 2.12
CA SER A 629 -25.90 -33.66 1.27
C SER A 629 -25.17 -33.32 -0.02
N THR A 630 -24.75 -32.06 -0.15
CA THR A 630 -24.12 -31.51 -1.35
C THR A 630 -22.61 -31.63 -1.19
N ALA A 631 -22.04 -32.68 -1.77
CA ALA A 631 -20.61 -32.95 -1.66
C ALA A 631 -19.75 -31.83 -2.26
N LYS A 632 -18.68 -31.43 -1.54
CA LYS A 632 -17.69 -30.45 -1.99
C LYS A 632 -18.32 -29.13 -2.45
N ALA A 633 -19.37 -28.70 -1.75
CA ALA A 633 -19.90 -27.35 -1.94
C ALA A 633 -18.87 -26.32 -1.45
N GLY A 634 -18.12 -26.67 -0.39
CA GLY A 634 -17.09 -25.86 0.22
C GLY A 634 -17.64 -24.84 1.21
N ALA A 635 -16.75 -24.32 2.05
CA ALA A 635 -17.02 -23.23 2.98
C ALA A 635 -15.82 -22.29 3.14
N VAL A 636 -16.05 -21.16 3.80
CA VAL A 636 -15.01 -20.27 4.30
C VAL A 636 -15.23 -20.04 5.79
N GLN A 637 -14.19 -20.16 6.58
CA GLN A 637 -14.23 -19.76 7.97
C GLN A 637 -13.29 -18.59 8.22
N THR A 638 -13.79 -17.59 8.93
CA THR A 638 -13.03 -16.38 9.26
C THR A 638 -12.75 -16.31 10.74
N PHE A 639 -11.58 -15.81 11.11
CA PHE A 639 -11.09 -15.77 12.47
C PHE A 639 -10.40 -14.43 12.77
N SER A 640 -10.20 -14.18 14.06
CA SER A 640 -9.15 -13.28 14.52
C SER A 640 -7.82 -14.02 14.63
N LEU A 641 -6.73 -13.39 14.18
CA LEU A 641 -5.36 -13.93 14.39
C LEU A 641 -4.87 -13.79 15.84
N LEU A 642 -5.63 -13.11 16.70
CA LEU A 642 -5.34 -12.95 18.11
C LEU A 642 -6.53 -13.36 18.97
N GLY A 643 -6.24 -14.01 20.10
CA GLY A 643 -7.26 -14.59 20.97
C GLY A 643 -7.56 -16.04 20.61
N ALA A 644 -8.50 -16.65 21.32
CA ALA A 644 -8.92 -18.03 21.05
C ALA A 644 -9.66 -18.12 19.71
N PRO A 645 -9.48 -19.20 18.91
CA PRO A 645 -10.15 -19.40 17.63
C PRO A 645 -11.66 -19.15 17.65
N GLY A 646 -12.44 -19.78 18.54
CA GLY A 646 -13.91 -19.66 18.58
C GLY A 646 -14.45 -18.35 19.19
N ALA A 647 -13.58 -17.45 19.68
CA ALA A 647 -14.04 -16.24 20.36
C ALA A 647 -14.68 -15.21 19.41
N ALA A 648 -14.32 -15.24 18.13
CA ALA A 648 -14.76 -14.27 17.13
C ALA A 648 -14.71 -14.85 15.70
N ASP A 649 -14.92 -16.16 15.57
CA ASP A 649 -14.98 -16.80 14.27
C ASP A 649 -16.35 -16.64 13.60
N ARG A 650 -16.39 -16.92 12.31
CA ARG A 650 -17.62 -16.90 11.53
C ARG A 650 -17.51 -17.83 10.34
N TRP A 651 -18.50 -18.71 10.24
CA TRP A 651 -18.73 -19.61 9.12
C TRP A 651 -19.44 -18.89 7.96
N LEU A 652 -19.07 -19.21 6.73
CA LEU A 652 -19.65 -18.67 5.51
C LEU A 652 -19.85 -19.80 4.50
N GLU A 653 -21.08 -19.97 4.03
CA GLU A 653 -21.45 -20.91 2.97
C GLU A 653 -22.45 -20.30 1.99
N VAL A 654 -22.68 -20.96 0.86
CA VAL A 654 -23.66 -20.49 -0.12
C VAL A 654 -25.08 -20.62 0.47
N GLY A 655 -25.78 -19.49 0.65
CA GLY A 655 -27.20 -19.47 1.00
C GLY A 655 -27.51 -19.45 2.50
N ASP A 656 -26.51 -19.31 3.38
CA ASP A 656 -26.68 -19.16 4.83
C ASP A 656 -27.26 -17.80 5.26
N GLY A 657 -27.22 -16.81 4.36
CA GLY A 657 -27.67 -15.45 4.63
C GLY A 657 -26.57 -14.48 5.06
N ASP A 658 -25.30 -14.88 5.00
CA ASP A 658 -24.14 -14.08 5.45
C ASP A 658 -23.40 -13.36 4.31
N GLY A 659 -23.98 -13.39 3.10
CA GLY A 659 -23.61 -12.52 1.99
C GLY A 659 -23.43 -13.24 0.66
N ILE A 660 -23.29 -14.56 0.67
CA ILE A 660 -23.19 -15.38 -0.55
C ILE A 660 -24.59 -15.94 -0.87
N PRO A 661 -25.31 -15.39 -1.86
CA PRO A 661 -26.66 -15.82 -2.19
C PRO A 661 -26.66 -17.13 -2.99
N GLY A 662 -27.76 -17.87 -2.91
CA GLY A 662 -28.02 -19.03 -3.77
C GLY A 662 -28.28 -20.29 -2.97
N THR A 663 -28.05 -21.43 -3.61
CA THR A 663 -28.09 -22.76 -2.99
C THR A 663 -26.74 -23.45 -3.20
N PRO A 664 -26.22 -24.20 -2.21
CA PRO A 664 -25.00 -24.98 -2.38
C PRO A 664 -25.11 -25.91 -3.59
N GLY A 665 -24.06 -25.96 -4.42
CA GLY A 665 -23.94 -26.87 -5.55
C GLY A 665 -22.77 -27.84 -5.37
N ALA A 666 -22.90 -29.06 -5.92
CA ALA A 666 -21.85 -30.07 -5.79
C ALA A 666 -20.58 -29.65 -6.55
N ASN A 667 -19.41 -29.87 -5.93
CA ASN A 667 -18.09 -29.49 -6.47
C ASN A 667 -17.91 -28.00 -6.76
N GLN A 668 -18.64 -27.11 -6.07
CA GLN A 668 -18.40 -25.67 -6.16
C GLN A 668 -17.10 -25.23 -5.49
N GLN A 669 -16.64 -25.98 -4.48
CA GLN A 669 -15.38 -25.77 -3.77
C GLN A 669 -15.20 -24.31 -3.31
N LEU A 670 -16.24 -23.75 -2.67
CA LEU A 670 -16.13 -22.47 -1.97
C LEU A 670 -14.93 -22.51 -1.02
N GLY A 671 -14.14 -21.44 -0.98
CA GLY A 671 -12.88 -21.40 -0.22
C GLY A 671 -11.65 -21.81 -1.02
N SER A 672 -11.77 -22.12 -2.30
CA SER A 672 -10.61 -22.32 -3.20
C SER A 672 -9.93 -21.02 -3.66
N SER A 673 -10.58 -19.86 -3.48
CA SER A 673 -10.07 -18.55 -3.89
C SER A 673 -10.48 -17.49 -2.88
N LEU A 674 -9.51 -16.93 -2.15
CA LEU A 674 -9.72 -15.94 -1.10
C LEU A 674 -8.72 -14.81 -1.19
N TRP A 675 -9.18 -13.59 -0.95
CA TRP A 675 -8.29 -12.43 -0.80
C TRP A 675 -8.90 -11.35 0.08
N TYR A 676 -8.17 -10.93 1.11
CA TYR A 676 -8.60 -9.82 1.97
C TYR A 676 -8.03 -8.50 1.46
N THR A 677 -8.86 -7.45 1.58
CA THR A 677 -8.42 -6.06 1.58
C THR A 677 -8.69 -5.42 2.92
N GLY A 678 -8.34 -4.13 3.05
CA GLY A 678 -8.70 -3.35 4.23
C GLY A 678 -10.20 -3.19 4.47
N THR A 679 -11.04 -3.53 3.50
CA THR A 679 -12.47 -3.21 3.45
C THR A 679 -13.36 -4.40 3.11
N ASN A 680 -12.85 -5.41 2.41
CA ASN A 680 -13.61 -6.56 1.94
C ASN A 680 -12.85 -7.89 2.07
N LEU A 681 -13.59 -9.00 2.08
CA LEU A 681 -13.11 -10.32 1.71
C LEU A 681 -13.66 -10.66 0.32
N TYR A 682 -12.78 -10.90 -0.63
CA TYR A 682 -13.12 -11.44 -1.94
C TYR A 682 -13.12 -12.96 -1.88
N VAL A 683 -14.20 -13.58 -2.36
CA VAL A 683 -14.44 -15.01 -2.32
C VAL A 683 -14.82 -15.50 -3.71
N GLY A 684 -13.92 -16.27 -4.32
CA GLY A 684 -14.10 -16.84 -5.64
C GLY A 684 -14.80 -18.19 -5.60
N LEU A 685 -15.63 -18.42 -6.59
CA LEU A 685 -16.26 -19.70 -6.89
C LEU A 685 -15.98 -20.02 -8.37
N PRO A 686 -14.79 -20.51 -8.73
CA PRO A 686 -14.44 -20.77 -10.12
C PRO A 686 -15.19 -21.95 -10.74
N PHE A 687 -15.80 -22.82 -9.92
CA PHE A 687 -16.50 -24.03 -10.38
C PHE A 687 -18.05 -23.93 -10.34
N GLY A 688 -18.59 -22.73 -10.14
CA GLY A 688 -20.03 -22.47 -10.06
C GLY A 688 -20.32 -21.20 -9.29
N PRO A 689 -21.57 -20.86 -8.94
CA PRO A 689 -22.81 -21.41 -9.48
C PRO A 689 -23.04 -21.03 -10.95
N SER A 690 -22.30 -20.06 -11.50
CA SER A 690 -22.37 -19.72 -12.93
C SER A 690 -21.57 -20.72 -13.78
N THR A 691 -21.90 -20.83 -15.07
CA THR A 691 -21.17 -21.71 -16.01
C THR A 691 -19.72 -21.29 -16.25
N HIS A 692 -19.33 -20.09 -15.85
CA HIS A 692 -17.99 -19.54 -16.05
C HIS A 692 -17.26 -19.30 -14.73
N GLY A 693 -17.92 -19.45 -13.58
CA GLY A 693 -17.46 -19.01 -12.27
C GLY A 693 -18.00 -17.62 -11.85
N THR A 694 -17.81 -17.28 -10.57
CA THR A 694 -18.30 -16.03 -9.97
C THR A 694 -17.31 -15.55 -8.89
N LEU A 695 -17.21 -14.23 -8.68
CA LEU A 695 -16.48 -13.64 -7.54
C LEU A 695 -17.43 -12.77 -6.70
N TYR A 696 -17.40 -12.97 -5.38
CA TYR A 696 -18.14 -12.16 -4.42
C TYR A 696 -17.20 -11.25 -3.64
N SER A 697 -17.56 -9.98 -3.48
CA SER A 697 -16.91 -9.05 -2.55
C SER A 697 -17.81 -8.88 -1.33
N LEU A 698 -17.38 -9.44 -0.21
CA LEU A 698 -18.08 -9.37 1.08
C LEU A 698 -17.50 -8.22 1.91
N PRO A 699 -18.30 -7.22 2.30
CA PRO A 699 -17.85 -6.19 3.23
C PRO A 699 -17.34 -6.81 4.53
N LEU A 700 -16.35 -6.17 5.20
CA LEU A 700 -15.80 -6.70 6.45
C LEU A 700 -16.85 -6.99 7.54
N SER A 701 -17.98 -6.28 7.54
CA SER A 701 -19.09 -6.54 8.46
C SER A 701 -19.76 -7.90 8.25
N ASN A 702 -19.74 -8.43 7.03
CA ASN A 702 -20.28 -9.77 6.73
C ASN A 702 -19.38 -10.88 7.23
N VAL A 703 -18.10 -10.62 7.44
CA VAL A 703 -17.07 -11.63 7.76
C VAL A 703 -16.43 -11.38 9.12
N THR A 704 -17.08 -10.55 9.95
CA THR A 704 -16.68 -10.29 11.33
C THR A 704 -17.81 -10.74 12.25
N ALA A 705 -17.48 -11.54 13.26
CA ALA A 705 -18.44 -11.98 14.27
C ALA A 705 -19.23 -10.80 14.86
N GLY A 706 -20.56 -10.93 14.90
CA GLY A 706 -21.49 -9.89 15.37
C GLY A 706 -21.67 -8.68 14.43
N GLY A 707 -21.06 -8.69 13.24
CA GLY A 707 -21.24 -7.66 12.23
C GLY A 707 -22.60 -7.75 11.52
N THR A 708 -23.09 -6.62 11.05
CA THR A 708 -24.33 -6.57 10.25
C THR A 708 -24.06 -7.06 8.85
N VAL A 709 -24.83 -8.06 8.39
CA VAL A 709 -24.79 -8.52 7.00
C VAL A 709 -25.28 -7.39 6.08
N ALA A 710 -24.42 -7.03 5.13
CA ALA A 710 -24.69 -6.10 4.04
C ALA A 710 -24.72 -6.85 2.69
N PRO A 711 -25.34 -6.28 1.64
CA PRO A 711 -25.30 -6.87 0.31
C PRO A 711 -23.86 -7.00 -0.21
N ALA A 712 -23.53 -8.16 -0.76
CA ALA A 712 -22.26 -8.38 -1.45
C ALA A 712 -22.28 -7.77 -2.87
N THR A 713 -21.13 -7.31 -3.34
CA THR A 713 -20.92 -7.03 -4.77
C THR A 713 -20.62 -8.33 -5.49
N VAL A 714 -21.27 -8.57 -6.63
CA VAL A 714 -21.10 -9.79 -7.42
C VAL A 714 -20.46 -9.44 -8.76
N TYR A 715 -19.31 -10.05 -9.05
CA TYR A 715 -18.68 -10.02 -10.36
C TYR A 715 -18.98 -11.34 -11.06
N GLN A 716 -19.63 -11.25 -12.22
CA GLN A 716 -20.04 -12.42 -12.98
C GLN A 716 -19.88 -12.15 -14.47
N PRO A 717 -19.27 -13.09 -15.24
CA PRO A 717 -19.25 -13.04 -16.70
C PRO A 717 -20.66 -12.82 -17.29
N GLY A 718 -20.76 -11.89 -18.24
CA GLY A 718 -22.02 -11.46 -18.86
C GLY A 718 -22.76 -10.33 -18.14
N ALA A 719 -22.22 -9.81 -17.04
CA ALA A 719 -22.79 -8.69 -16.29
C ALA A 719 -21.74 -7.58 -16.05
N GLY A 720 -22.19 -6.34 -15.81
CA GLY A 720 -21.29 -5.24 -15.42
C GLY A 720 -20.22 -4.84 -16.44
N GLY A 721 -20.38 -5.22 -17.72
CA GLY A 721 -19.37 -5.02 -18.76
C GLY A 721 -18.36 -6.16 -18.89
N LEU A 722 -18.47 -7.21 -18.06
CA LEU A 722 -17.68 -8.43 -18.22
C LEU A 722 -18.23 -9.27 -19.38
N PRO A 723 -17.37 -9.77 -20.29
CA PRO A 723 -17.78 -10.71 -21.35
C PRO A 723 -18.47 -11.95 -20.78
N ALA A 724 -19.42 -12.53 -21.54
CA ALA A 724 -20.12 -13.77 -21.19
C ALA A 724 -19.33 -15.00 -21.66
N THR A 725 -18.06 -15.08 -21.25
CA THR A 725 -17.09 -16.11 -21.63
C THR A 725 -16.22 -16.44 -20.43
N GLY A 726 -15.60 -17.62 -20.43
CA GLY A 726 -14.70 -18.08 -19.37
C GLY A 726 -14.94 -19.54 -18.98
N ASP A 727 -14.13 -20.04 -18.04
CA ASP A 727 -14.29 -21.41 -17.49
C ASP A 727 -14.05 -21.46 -15.97
N ARG A 728 -13.11 -20.65 -15.45
CA ARG A 728 -12.67 -20.59 -14.05
C ARG A 728 -12.60 -19.15 -13.53
N PHE A 729 -13.53 -18.30 -13.94
CA PHE A 729 -13.59 -16.91 -13.47
C PHE A 729 -13.69 -16.83 -11.94
N GLY A 730 -12.82 -16.02 -11.34
CA GLY A 730 -12.70 -15.90 -9.89
C GLY A 730 -11.70 -16.88 -9.27
N HIS A 731 -10.89 -17.57 -10.09
CA HIS A 731 -9.82 -18.46 -9.61
C HIS A 731 -8.82 -17.74 -8.70
N ALA A 732 -8.47 -16.50 -9.03
CA ALA A 732 -7.71 -15.59 -8.17
C ALA A 732 -8.25 -14.16 -8.31
N ALA A 733 -8.05 -13.36 -7.26
CA ALA A 733 -8.41 -11.94 -7.25
C ALA A 733 -7.40 -11.09 -6.46
N ARG A 734 -7.09 -9.88 -6.93
CA ARG A 734 -6.10 -8.95 -6.33
C ARG A 734 -6.42 -7.48 -6.60
#